data_AF-A0A7V2U913-F1
#
_entry.id   AF-A0A7V2U913-F1
#
_cell.length_a   1.000
_cell.length_b   1.000
_cell.length_c   1.000
_cell.angle_alpha   90.00
_cell.angle_beta   90.00
_cell.angle_gamma   90.00
#
_symmetry.space_group_name_H-M   'P 1'
#
loop_
_entity.id
_entity.type
_entity.pdbx_description
1 polymer ?
#
loop_
_entity_poly.entity_id
_entity_poly.type
_entity_poly.pdbx_seq_one_letter_code
_entity_poly.pdbx_strand_id
1 'polypeptide(L)'
;MRQAIPRHAFRALFAAFAALGALRASADTIVLRNGQQLQGRVTYDGNKARIELDIGATLVVDKGEIEKATVEGPAPTATGEAIAVSPELLARLEARERTHALVEALLDDKEAARLKAEGELAHKGPAALPIVRAAFAGGTPVQRRHLLRVLASIGDPASVPKIVETLRNPNEKDLHAEAAKALAAIAGHEAEPVLTEVLVNAKEDDVRLECLKAIEELGSPFGAPFVVDALRHESLRQAARAVIARWDDPVLLLHILPLFDDAARESRERVASWLVRLVDPAHAYLLTKLLELHDDEKEVAKVLRSGVARLHHDFPVVSDVELLNAPQSAIRKGALDALSKLDRDTPKKKQRGATPRDWRDVRDEATVPHLVLIAVGTAARPALRDLATDLATSLKSPGGAAQGIKVDISTKVVSLAPAAEPRARDARPILAHLDREQAADPQAVRIIGVTAAEVSMPGLDHAMAPTRPGGAALVSLARLGDTADQRSSRARRLVLHALARSLGFAPCGDPTCPSGPLYAAGELDARSSRYCAACQAAFTAIWAAESDNAAFHYAAAGAKLAAIAGRSKSREGFAAAAYALERGLQPLAAIEQWKNYQGTGLEPAHAALVVKRIELLDRAEKWLTRKKLTPAPAPAPPPKGRGG
;
A
#
# COMPACT_ATOMS: atom_id res chain seq x y z
N MET A 1 7.31 -57.37 46.17
CA MET A 1 7.28 -56.84 47.55
C MET A 1 6.31 -55.68 47.60
N ARG A 2 5.23 -55.83 48.35
CA ARG A 2 4.36 -54.74 48.79
C ARG A 2 5.18 -53.81 49.69
N GLN A 3 5.00 -52.50 49.59
CA GLN A 3 4.66 -51.65 50.73
C GLN A 3 4.39 -50.20 50.31
N ALA A 4 3.31 -49.67 50.87
CA ALA A 4 2.79 -48.32 50.73
C ALA A 4 3.56 -47.34 51.61
N ILE A 5 3.69 -46.08 51.16
CA ILE A 5 4.15 -44.94 51.97
C ILE A 5 3.28 -43.71 51.60
N PRO A 6 2.93 -42.82 52.56
CA PRO A 6 1.59 -42.26 52.68
C PRO A 6 1.42 -40.84 52.11
N ARG A 7 0.16 -40.54 51.83
CA ARG A 7 -0.39 -39.19 51.62
C ARG A 7 -0.12 -38.36 52.89
N HIS A 8 0.74 -37.36 52.83
CA HIS A 8 0.76 -36.09 53.58
C HIS A 8 2.15 -35.46 53.54
N ALA A 9 2.54 -34.85 52.42
CA ALA A 9 3.67 -33.91 52.34
C ALA A 9 3.69 -33.17 50.98
N PHE A 10 2.64 -32.41 50.67
CA PHE A 10 2.69 -31.37 49.64
C PHE A 10 1.72 -30.23 49.98
N ARG A 11 1.71 -29.85 51.27
CA ARG A 11 1.01 -28.68 51.79
C ARG A 11 2.05 -27.76 52.42
N ALA A 12 1.99 -26.49 52.02
CA ALA A 12 2.77 -25.34 52.49
C ALA A 12 4.14 -25.13 51.83
N LEU A 13 4.15 -24.65 50.58
CA LEU A 13 4.91 -23.46 50.16
C LEU A 13 4.61 -23.10 48.70
N PHE A 14 3.39 -22.65 48.45
CA PHE A 14 3.09 -21.57 47.49
C PHE A 14 1.76 -20.93 47.91
N ALA A 15 1.72 -20.51 49.17
CA ALA A 15 0.77 -19.53 49.67
C ALA A 15 1.35 -18.14 49.36
N ALA A 16 1.20 -17.69 48.12
CA ALA A 16 1.31 -16.30 47.66
C ALA A 16 1.15 -16.30 46.12
N PHE A 17 -0.11 -16.22 45.66
CA PHE A 17 -0.62 -16.05 44.27
C PHE A 17 -1.76 -17.02 43.90
N ALA A 18 -2.70 -17.26 44.82
CA ALA A 18 -3.95 -17.99 44.54
C ALA A 18 -5.15 -17.29 45.19
N ALA A 19 -5.28 -15.98 44.96
CA ALA A 19 -6.44 -15.18 45.36
C ALA A 19 -7.25 -14.63 44.18
N LEU A 20 -7.06 -15.14 42.95
CA LEU A 20 -7.79 -14.67 41.76
C LEU A 20 -8.02 -15.78 40.71
N GLY A 21 -8.09 -17.04 41.14
CA GLY A 21 -8.36 -18.16 40.26
C GLY A 21 -8.93 -19.36 40.99
N ALA A 22 -10.26 -19.42 41.10
CA ALA A 22 -11.07 -20.62 40.94
C ALA A 22 -12.53 -20.33 41.30
N LEU A 23 -13.34 -20.12 40.25
CA LEU A 23 -14.66 -20.74 40.05
C LEU A 23 -15.15 -20.27 38.67
N ARG A 24 -14.52 -20.77 37.60
CA ARG A 24 -15.24 -20.92 36.33
C ARG A 24 -16.29 -21.99 36.60
N ALA A 25 -17.49 -21.57 36.99
CA ALA A 25 -18.66 -22.43 36.90
C ALA A 25 -18.80 -22.80 35.42
N SER A 26 -18.96 -24.09 35.11
CA SER A 26 -19.42 -24.52 33.79
C SER A 26 -20.71 -23.75 33.49
N ALA A 27 -20.73 -22.99 32.40
CA ALA A 27 -21.95 -22.35 31.93
C ALA A 27 -22.80 -23.44 31.26
N ASP A 28 -24.08 -23.55 31.64
CA ASP A 28 -24.97 -24.51 31.02
C ASP A 28 -25.12 -24.13 29.53
N THR A 29 -25.05 -25.14 28.66
CA THR A 29 -25.29 -24.93 27.22
C THR A 29 -26.76 -25.16 26.94
N ILE A 30 -27.39 -24.13 26.37
CA ILE A 30 -28.82 -24.06 26.13
C ILE A 30 -29.06 -23.90 24.64
N VAL A 31 -29.73 -24.85 24.04
CA VAL A 31 -30.10 -24.85 22.63
C VAL A 31 -31.56 -24.45 22.53
N LEU A 32 -31.84 -23.33 21.87
CA LEU A 32 -33.19 -22.93 21.50
C LEU A 32 -33.62 -23.68 20.23
N ARG A 33 -34.92 -23.87 20.01
CA ARG A 33 -35.49 -24.56 18.83
C ARG A 33 -35.17 -23.91 17.49
N ASN A 34 -34.73 -22.65 17.50
CA ASN A 34 -34.20 -21.96 16.33
C ASN A 34 -32.71 -22.29 16.07
N GLY A 35 -32.13 -23.24 16.79
CA GLY A 35 -30.74 -23.68 16.68
C GLY A 35 -29.73 -22.80 17.41
N GLN A 36 -30.16 -21.74 18.10
CA GLN A 36 -29.24 -20.86 18.84
C GLN A 36 -28.69 -21.55 20.09
N GLN A 37 -27.36 -21.53 20.23
CA GLN A 37 -26.68 -21.97 21.44
C GLN A 37 -26.35 -20.78 22.33
N LEU A 38 -26.82 -20.83 23.57
CA LEU A 38 -26.59 -19.85 24.61
C LEU A 38 -25.75 -20.48 25.73
N GLN A 39 -24.85 -19.68 26.28
CA GLN A 39 -24.02 -20.03 27.44
C GLN A 39 -24.55 -19.26 28.64
N GLY A 40 -25.15 -19.96 29.61
CA GLY A 40 -25.80 -19.29 30.72
C GLY A 40 -26.56 -20.25 31.62
N ARG A 41 -27.03 -19.79 32.79
CA ARG A 41 -27.80 -20.63 33.73
C ARG A 41 -29.29 -20.55 33.43
N VAL A 42 -29.95 -21.69 33.33
CA VAL A 42 -31.42 -21.75 33.16
C VAL A 42 -32.12 -21.96 34.49
N THR A 43 -33.16 -21.18 34.74
CA THR A 43 -34.11 -21.37 35.84
C THR A 43 -35.51 -21.47 35.25
N TYR A 44 -36.32 -22.43 35.70
CA TYR A 44 -37.69 -22.62 35.21
C TYR A 44 -38.68 -22.01 36.19
N ASP A 45 -39.62 -21.21 35.68
CA ASP A 45 -40.76 -20.67 36.42
C ASP A 45 -42.05 -20.92 35.63
N GLY A 46 -42.79 -21.96 36.03
CA GLY A 46 -43.98 -22.43 35.31
C GLY A 46 -43.67 -22.85 33.85
N ASN A 47 -44.33 -22.19 32.90
CA ASN A 47 -44.11 -22.41 31.46
C ASN A 47 -43.00 -21.54 30.86
N LYS A 48 -42.31 -20.74 31.68
CA LYS A 48 -41.22 -19.87 31.24
C LYS A 48 -39.88 -20.38 31.77
N ALA A 49 -38.84 -20.17 30.97
CA ALA A 49 -37.46 -20.46 31.32
C ALA A 49 -36.64 -19.17 31.27
N ARG A 50 -36.03 -18.83 32.40
CA ARG A 50 -35.18 -17.66 32.60
C ARG A 50 -33.71 -18.07 32.44
N ILE A 51 -33.02 -17.49 31.48
CA ILE A 51 -31.65 -17.80 31.08
C ILE A 51 -30.74 -16.64 31.48
N GLU A 52 -29.88 -16.81 32.48
CA GLU A 52 -28.84 -15.86 32.83
C GLU A 52 -27.57 -16.14 32.02
N LEU A 53 -27.33 -15.34 30.99
CA LEU A 53 -26.15 -15.44 30.14
C LEU A 53 -24.89 -15.01 30.87
N ASP A 54 -23.78 -15.64 30.51
CA ASP A 54 -22.42 -15.31 30.98
C ASP A 54 -21.99 -13.85 30.74
N ILE A 55 -22.62 -13.18 29.78
CA ILE A 55 -22.48 -11.75 29.50
C ILE A 55 -23.27 -10.83 30.45
N GLY A 56 -23.89 -11.38 31.50
CA GLY A 56 -24.63 -10.62 32.52
C GLY A 56 -26.04 -10.19 32.11
N ALA A 57 -26.63 -10.84 31.10
CA ALA A 57 -27.99 -10.58 30.63
C ALA A 57 -28.95 -11.71 31.04
N THR A 58 -30.21 -11.39 31.30
CA THR A 58 -31.25 -12.38 31.59
C THR A 58 -32.25 -12.45 30.44
N LEU A 59 -32.42 -13.62 29.83
CA LEU A 59 -33.43 -13.92 28.83
C LEU A 59 -34.62 -14.63 29.49
N VAL A 60 -35.85 -14.41 29.02
CA VAL A 60 -37.01 -15.22 29.43
C VAL A 60 -37.67 -15.75 28.18
N VAL A 61 -37.61 -17.06 27.99
CA VAL A 61 -38.22 -17.78 26.86
C VAL A 61 -39.33 -18.68 27.36
N ASP A 62 -40.25 -19.07 26.48
CA ASP A 62 -41.19 -20.14 26.84
C ASP A 62 -40.45 -21.48 26.90
N LYS A 63 -40.84 -22.36 27.82
CA LYS A 63 -40.22 -23.68 28.01
C LYS A 63 -40.25 -24.52 26.74
N GLY A 64 -41.26 -24.31 25.89
CA GLY A 64 -41.37 -24.93 24.58
C GLY A 64 -40.33 -24.46 23.55
N GLU A 65 -39.64 -23.35 23.78
CA GLU A 65 -38.61 -22.82 22.88
C GLU A 65 -37.22 -23.39 23.17
N ILE A 66 -37.02 -24.06 24.30
CA ILE A 66 -35.77 -24.73 24.63
C ILE A 66 -35.80 -26.15 24.07
N GLU A 67 -34.92 -26.42 23.12
CA GLU A 67 -34.75 -27.74 22.50
C GLU A 67 -33.93 -28.67 23.40
N LYS A 68 -32.84 -28.15 24.00
CA LYS A 68 -31.97 -28.92 24.89
C LYS A 68 -31.27 -28.01 25.90
N ALA A 69 -31.32 -28.36 27.19
CA ALA A 69 -30.55 -27.70 28.23
C ALA A 69 -29.76 -28.74 29.03
N THR A 70 -28.46 -28.52 29.19
CA THR A 70 -27.56 -29.41 29.94
C THR A 70 -27.15 -28.69 31.21
N VAL A 71 -27.75 -29.05 32.36
CA VAL A 71 -27.57 -28.37 33.65
C VAL A 71 -26.64 -29.20 34.55
N GLU A 72 -25.50 -28.64 34.95
CA GLU A 72 -24.59 -29.25 35.93
C GLU A 72 -24.55 -28.43 37.24
N GLY A 73 -25.56 -28.61 38.12
CA GLY A 73 -25.52 -28.07 39.49
C GLY A 73 -26.90 -27.89 40.15
N PRO A 74 -26.96 -27.81 41.50
CA PRO A 74 -28.24 -27.65 42.21
C PRO A 74 -28.76 -26.21 42.12
N ALA A 75 -30.08 -26.07 41.96
CA ALA A 75 -30.77 -24.80 41.73
C ALA A 75 -30.91 -23.96 43.02
N PRO A 76 -30.54 -22.66 43.01
CA PRO A 76 -30.99 -21.69 44.01
C PRO A 76 -32.23 -20.93 43.52
N THR A 77 -33.10 -20.56 44.46
CA THR A 77 -34.30 -19.75 44.26
C THR A 77 -33.96 -18.27 44.05
N ALA A 78 -34.38 -17.69 42.94
CA ALA A 78 -34.16 -16.28 42.60
C ALA A 78 -35.20 -15.37 43.29
N THR A 79 -34.75 -14.38 44.05
CA THR A 79 -35.58 -13.41 44.79
C THR A 79 -35.66 -12.02 44.15
N GLY A 80 -35.31 -11.88 42.86
CA GLY A 80 -35.26 -10.59 42.16
C GLY A 80 -36.34 -10.42 41.08
N GLU A 81 -37.02 -9.27 41.07
CA GLU A 81 -37.96 -8.85 40.01
C GLU A 81 -37.31 -8.88 38.62
N ALA A 82 -38.09 -9.32 37.64
CA ALA A 82 -37.67 -9.42 36.24
C ALA A 82 -37.46 -8.02 35.64
N ILE A 83 -36.21 -7.68 35.31
CA ILE A 83 -35.91 -6.50 34.51
C ILE A 83 -36.36 -6.81 33.08
N ALA A 84 -37.29 -6.02 32.55
CA ALA A 84 -37.79 -6.13 31.19
C ALA A 84 -36.61 -6.07 30.17
N VAL A 85 -36.66 -6.92 29.13
CA VAL A 85 -35.70 -6.85 28.02
C VAL A 85 -35.80 -5.45 27.43
N SER A 86 -34.71 -4.68 27.52
CA SER A 86 -34.72 -3.31 27.03
C SER A 86 -34.95 -3.33 25.51
N PRO A 87 -35.74 -2.40 24.95
CA PRO A 87 -35.96 -2.30 23.50
C PRO A 87 -34.65 -2.30 22.69
N GLU A 88 -33.58 -1.75 23.27
CA GLU A 88 -32.25 -1.71 22.67
C GLU A 88 -31.60 -3.10 22.59
N LEU A 89 -31.78 -3.96 23.60
CA LEU A 89 -31.28 -5.33 23.58
C LEU A 89 -32.02 -6.17 22.53
N LEU A 90 -33.35 -6.04 22.44
CA LEU A 90 -34.14 -6.72 21.42
C LEU A 90 -33.71 -6.32 20.01
N ALA A 91 -33.54 -5.01 19.76
CA ALA A 91 -33.06 -4.50 18.48
C ALA A 91 -31.67 -5.05 18.11
N ARG A 92 -30.77 -5.23 19.08
CA ARG A 92 -29.44 -5.83 18.85
C ARG A 92 -29.52 -7.32 18.49
N LEU A 93 -30.43 -8.07 19.12
CA LEU A 93 -30.64 -9.48 18.81
C LEU A 93 -31.23 -9.65 17.41
N GLU A 94 -32.25 -8.88 17.06
CA GLU A 94 -32.83 -8.88 15.71
C GLU A 94 -31.79 -8.50 14.64
N ALA A 95 -30.96 -7.49 14.90
CA ALA A 95 -29.90 -7.09 13.97
C ALA A 95 -28.87 -8.21 13.75
N ARG A 96 -28.56 -8.95 14.81
CA ARG A 96 -27.67 -10.12 14.77
C ARG A 96 -28.30 -11.24 13.95
N GLU A 97 -29.56 -11.56 14.19
CA GLU A 97 -30.31 -12.59 13.46
C GLU A 97 -30.42 -12.26 11.97
N ARG A 98 -30.74 -11.01 11.62
CA ARG A 98 -30.74 -10.56 10.21
C ARG A 98 -29.37 -10.74 9.54
N THR A 99 -28.28 -10.55 10.29
CA THR A 99 -26.93 -10.74 9.75
C THR A 99 -26.60 -12.23 9.57
N HIS A 100 -27.05 -13.11 10.47
CA HIS A 100 -26.97 -14.56 10.28
C HIS A 100 -27.75 -15.00 9.04
N ALA A 101 -28.98 -14.51 8.85
CA ALA A 101 -29.78 -14.84 7.68
C ALA A 101 -29.09 -14.45 6.36
N LEU A 102 -28.38 -13.33 6.34
CA LEU A 102 -27.58 -12.93 5.16
C LEU A 102 -26.37 -13.84 4.93
N VAL A 103 -25.71 -14.30 5.99
CA VAL A 103 -24.60 -15.25 5.88
C VAL A 103 -25.07 -16.61 5.36
N GLU A 104 -26.26 -17.06 5.75
CA GLU A 104 -26.89 -18.26 5.21
C GLU A 104 -27.29 -18.07 3.75
N ALA A 105 -27.81 -16.89 3.38
CA ALA A 105 -28.16 -16.56 2.00
C ALA A 105 -26.96 -16.55 1.02
N LEU A 106 -25.71 -16.55 1.52
CA LEU A 106 -24.52 -16.76 0.69
C LEU A 106 -24.42 -18.19 0.12
N LEU A 107 -25.20 -19.12 0.66
CA LEU A 107 -25.30 -20.51 0.18
C LEU A 107 -26.54 -20.76 -0.68
N ASP A 108 -27.37 -19.73 -0.93
CA ASP A 108 -28.56 -19.87 -1.78
C ASP A 108 -28.18 -20.29 -3.20
N ASP A 109 -28.95 -21.18 -3.83
CA ASP A 109 -28.69 -21.66 -5.19
C ASP A 109 -28.74 -20.53 -6.24
N LYS A 110 -29.55 -19.50 -6.00
CA LYS A 110 -29.71 -18.35 -6.91
C LYS A 110 -28.57 -17.37 -6.73
N GLU A 111 -27.82 -17.15 -7.80
CA GLU A 111 -26.74 -16.16 -7.83
C GLU A 111 -27.19 -14.76 -7.42
N ALA A 112 -28.38 -14.34 -7.87
CA ALA A 112 -28.94 -13.04 -7.50
C ALA A 112 -29.16 -12.89 -5.98
N ALA A 113 -29.52 -13.96 -5.28
CA ALA A 113 -29.70 -13.96 -3.83
C ALA A 113 -28.34 -13.85 -3.12
N ARG A 114 -27.35 -14.62 -3.58
CA ARG A 114 -25.97 -14.55 -3.04
C ARG A 114 -25.36 -13.16 -3.21
N LEU A 115 -25.45 -12.56 -4.41
CA LEU A 115 -24.92 -11.23 -4.68
C LEU A 115 -25.62 -10.14 -3.87
N LYS A 116 -26.95 -10.26 -3.68
CA LYS A 116 -27.70 -9.36 -2.80
C LYS A 116 -27.22 -9.48 -1.35
N ALA A 117 -27.02 -10.70 -0.86
CA ALA A 117 -26.52 -10.94 0.48
C ALA A 117 -25.08 -10.43 0.68
N GLU A 118 -24.18 -10.62 -0.30
CA GLU A 118 -22.85 -10.00 -0.31
C GLU A 118 -22.94 -8.48 -0.19
N GLY A 119 -23.77 -7.86 -1.04
CA GLY A 119 -23.97 -6.41 -1.04
C GLY A 119 -24.54 -5.89 0.27
N GLU A 120 -25.51 -6.58 0.87
CA GLU A 120 -26.10 -6.19 2.15
C GLU A 120 -25.13 -6.38 3.33
N LEU A 121 -24.33 -7.45 3.34
CA LEU A 121 -23.28 -7.66 4.34
C LEU A 121 -22.18 -6.61 4.23
N ALA A 122 -21.72 -6.31 3.01
CA ALA A 122 -20.77 -5.23 2.76
C ALA A 122 -21.37 -3.87 3.17
N HIS A 123 -22.66 -3.66 2.91
CA HIS A 123 -23.37 -2.47 3.35
C HIS A 123 -23.52 -2.41 4.89
N LYS A 124 -23.64 -3.52 5.61
CA LYS A 124 -23.60 -3.50 7.08
C LYS A 124 -22.23 -3.12 7.63
N GLY A 125 -21.16 -3.35 6.88
CA GLY A 125 -19.82 -2.88 7.23
C GLY A 125 -19.29 -3.52 8.53
N PRO A 126 -18.61 -2.75 9.40
CA PRO A 126 -18.00 -3.26 10.63
C PRO A 126 -18.95 -4.01 11.57
N ALA A 127 -20.24 -3.64 11.57
CA ALA A 127 -21.25 -4.28 12.42
C ALA A 127 -21.47 -5.77 12.07
N ALA A 128 -21.20 -6.18 10.82
CA ALA A 128 -21.32 -7.57 10.39
C ALA A 128 -20.07 -8.40 10.69
N LEU A 129 -18.91 -7.77 10.95
CA LEU A 129 -17.62 -8.46 11.08
C LEU A 129 -17.58 -9.58 12.12
N PRO A 130 -18.18 -9.46 13.32
CA PRO A 130 -18.15 -10.57 14.29
C PRO A 130 -18.75 -11.85 13.74
N ILE A 131 -19.87 -11.76 13.00
CA ILE A 131 -20.55 -12.91 12.41
C ILE A 131 -19.82 -13.37 11.14
N VAL A 132 -19.43 -12.44 10.27
CA VAL A 132 -18.72 -12.73 9.02
C VAL A 132 -17.39 -13.43 9.29
N ARG A 133 -16.61 -12.99 10.29
CA ARG A 133 -15.35 -13.64 10.68
C ARG A 133 -15.59 -15.05 11.22
N ALA A 134 -16.60 -15.24 12.07
CA ALA A 134 -16.94 -16.55 12.61
C ALA A 134 -17.36 -17.53 11.49
N ALA A 135 -18.20 -17.07 10.56
CA ALA A 135 -18.61 -17.83 9.40
C ALA A 135 -17.43 -18.10 8.45
N PHE A 136 -16.49 -17.16 8.30
CA PHE A 136 -15.32 -17.36 7.46
C PHE A 136 -14.37 -18.41 8.06
N ALA A 137 -14.26 -18.47 9.39
CA ALA A 137 -13.43 -19.47 10.07
C ALA A 137 -13.99 -20.90 9.98
N GLY A 138 -15.32 -21.07 10.01
CA GLY A 138 -15.98 -22.37 10.08
C GLY A 138 -16.81 -22.79 8.86
N GLY A 139 -16.94 -21.92 7.85
CA GLY A 139 -17.86 -22.11 6.73
C GLY A 139 -17.40 -23.11 5.67
N THR A 140 -18.33 -23.50 4.80
CA THR A 140 -18.02 -24.33 3.63
C THR A 140 -17.15 -23.55 2.62
N PRO A 141 -16.43 -24.21 1.69
CA PRO A 141 -15.64 -23.49 0.67
C PRO A 141 -16.49 -22.48 -0.12
N VAL A 142 -17.71 -22.86 -0.52
CA VAL A 142 -18.64 -21.96 -1.22
C VAL A 142 -18.94 -20.72 -0.38
N GLN A 143 -19.27 -20.91 0.90
CA GLN A 143 -19.54 -19.79 1.81
C GLN A 143 -18.30 -18.90 1.97
N ARG A 144 -17.13 -19.50 2.19
CA ARG A 144 -15.86 -18.79 2.39
C ARG A 144 -15.46 -17.95 1.18
N ARG A 145 -15.73 -18.42 -0.05
CA ARG A 145 -15.50 -17.65 -1.27
C ARG A 145 -16.27 -16.32 -1.26
N HIS A 146 -17.55 -16.36 -0.92
CA HIS A 146 -18.38 -15.16 -0.84
C HIS A 146 -17.97 -14.27 0.34
N LEU A 147 -17.64 -14.87 1.48
CA LEU A 147 -17.16 -14.15 2.65
C LEU A 147 -15.82 -13.44 2.40
N LEU A 148 -14.92 -13.98 1.58
CA LEU A 148 -13.68 -13.30 1.17
C LEU A 148 -13.99 -11.98 0.44
N ARG A 149 -14.99 -11.97 -0.45
CA ARG A 149 -15.42 -10.76 -1.17
C ARG A 149 -16.06 -9.73 -0.23
N VAL A 150 -16.88 -10.20 0.72
CA VAL A 150 -17.46 -9.35 1.77
C VAL A 150 -16.36 -8.74 2.63
N LEU A 151 -15.41 -9.55 3.11
CA LEU A 151 -14.27 -9.10 3.92
C LEU A 151 -13.39 -8.10 3.17
N ALA A 152 -13.14 -8.32 1.88
CA ALA A 152 -12.40 -7.40 1.01
C ALA A 152 -13.13 -6.06 0.80
N SER A 153 -14.45 -6.12 0.65
CA SER A 153 -15.32 -4.95 0.49
C SER A 153 -15.37 -4.11 1.76
N ILE A 154 -15.52 -4.76 2.92
CA ILE A 154 -15.46 -4.10 4.23
C ILE A 154 -14.02 -3.64 4.54
N GLY A 155 -13.03 -4.39 4.07
CA GLY A 155 -11.61 -4.13 4.21
C GLY A 155 -11.03 -4.58 5.56
N ASP A 156 -11.49 -5.70 6.10
CA ASP A 156 -11.16 -6.10 7.46
C ASP A 156 -9.70 -6.57 7.68
N PRO A 157 -8.80 -5.75 8.28
CA PRO A 157 -7.40 -6.11 8.43
C PRO A 157 -7.20 -7.28 9.41
N ALA A 158 -8.12 -7.48 10.36
CA ALA A 158 -8.04 -8.58 11.31
C ALA A 158 -8.28 -9.96 10.67
N SER A 159 -8.85 -10.00 9.46
CA SER A 159 -9.04 -11.23 8.69
C SER A 159 -7.80 -11.62 7.89
N VAL A 160 -6.81 -10.73 7.73
CA VAL A 160 -5.58 -10.99 6.95
C VAL A 160 -4.91 -12.32 7.33
N PRO A 161 -4.67 -12.64 8.62
CA PRO A 161 -4.02 -13.91 8.98
C PRO A 161 -4.75 -15.15 8.45
N LYS A 162 -6.09 -15.16 8.53
CA LYS A 162 -6.89 -16.29 8.04
C LYS A 162 -6.97 -16.34 6.52
N ILE A 163 -6.99 -15.18 5.85
CA ILE A 163 -6.90 -15.10 4.38
C ILE A 163 -5.56 -15.66 3.89
N VAL A 164 -4.45 -15.32 4.57
CA VAL A 164 -3.12 -15.87 4.27
C VAL A 164 -3.08 -17.39 4.49
N GLU A 165 -3.71 -17.89 5.57
CA GLU A 165 -3.84 -19.33 5.81
C GLU A 165 -4.59 -20.03 4.66
N THR A 166 -5.73 -19.48 4.22
CA THR A 166 -6.49 -20.00 3.07
C THR A 166 -5.65 -19.98 1.79
N LEU A 167 -4.94 -18.89 1.51
CA LEU A 167 -4.09 -18.78 0.32
C LEU A 167 -2.94 -19.80 0.31
N ARG A 168 -2.42 -20.17 1.50
CA ARG A 168 -1.35 -21.17 1.65
C ARG A 168 -1.84 -22.60 1.75
N ASN A 169 -3.15 -22.83 1.92
CA ASN A 169 -3.69 -24.17 2.11
C ASN A 169 -3.91 -24.86 0.75
N PRO A 170 -3.14 -25.92 0.41
CA PRO A 170 -3.27 -26.61 -0.88
C PRO A 170 -4.61 -27.34 -1.03
N ASN A 171 -5.39 -27.52 0.05
CA ASN A 171 -6.72 -28.14 -0.01
C ASN A 171 -7.82 -27.11 -0.31
N GLU A 172 -7.51 -25.82 -0.38
CA GLU A 172 -8.47 -24.73 -0.62
C GLU A 172 -8.24 -24.03 -1.96
N LYS A 173 -7.81 -24.79 -2.98
CA LYS A 173 -7.48 -24.28 -4.33
C LYS A 173 -8.57 -23.38 -4.93
N ASP A 174 -9.82 -23.80 -4.73
CA ASP A 174 -11.03 -23.10 -5.17
C ASP A 174 -11.24 -21.71 -4.54
N LEU A 175 -10.47 -21.37 -3.50
CA LEU A 175 -10.52 -20.10 -2.77
C LEU A 175 -9.30 -19.22 -3.01
N HIS A 176 -8.24 -19.74 -3.64
CA HIS A 176 -6.97 -19.04 -3.77
C HIS A 176 -7.09 -17.74 -4.58
N ALA A 177 -7.88 -17.75 -5.65
CA ALA A 177 -8.15 -16.56 -6.45
C ALA A 177 -8.80 -15.45 -5.61
N GLU A 178 -9.88 -15.77 -4.91
CA GLU A 178 -10.55 -14.84 -4.01
C GLU A 178 -9.68 -14.42 -2.82
N ALA A 179 -8.87 -15.33 -2.29
CA ALA A 179 -8.00 -15.02 -1.15
C ALA A 179 -6.87 -14.07 -1.55
N ALA A 180 -6.24 -14.26 -2.72
CA ALA A 180 -5.22 -13.36 -3.26
C ALA A 180 -5.81 -11.95 -3.50
N LYS A 181 -7.00 -11.86 -4.11
CA LYS A 181 -7.70 -10.59 -4.34
C LYS A 181 -8.09 -9.91 -3.04
N ALA A 182 -8.64 -10.67 -2.09
CA ALA A 182 -9.03 -10.13 -0.78
C ALA A 182 -7.80 -9.62 -0.02
N LEU A 183 -6.69 -10.37 -0.06
CA LEU A 183 -5.44 -9.97 0.58
C LEU A 183 -4.90 -8.65 -0.01
N ALA A 184 -4.85 -8.53 -1.33
CA ALA A 184 -4.43 -7.28 -2.00
C ALA A 184 -5.36 -6.11 -1.67
N ALA A 185 -6.68 -6.34 -1.66
CA ALA A 185 -7.67 -5.30 -1.38
C ALA A 185 -7.69 -4.82 0.08
N ILE A 186 -7.31 -5.68 1.03
CA ILE A 186 -7.30 -5.38 2.47
C ILE A 186 -5.93 -4.85 2.92
N ALA A 187 -4.86 -5.59 2.62
CA ALA A 187 -3.52 -5.30 3.12
C ALA A 187 -2.70 -4.42 2.17
N GLY A 188 -3.18 -4.15 0.95
CA GLY A 188 -2.48 -3.31 -0.02
C GLY A 188 -1.05 -3.80 -0.24
N HIS A 189 -0.08 -2.88 -0.17
CA HIS A 189 1.34 -3.20 -0.35
C HIS A 189 1.90 -4.18 0.71
N GLU A 190 1.29 -4.28 1.89
CA GLU A 190 1.72 -5.24 2.92
C GLU A 190 1.42 -6.69 2.52
N ALA A 191 0.50 -6.91 1.58
CA ALA A 191 0.24 -8.23 1.00
C ALA A 191 1.40 -8.77 0.17
N GLU A 192 2.24 -7.89 -0.36
CA GLU A 192 3.14 -8.20 -1.45
C GLU A 192 4.18 -9.29 -1.12
N PRO A 193 4.82 -9.32 0.07
CA PRO A 193 5.73 -10.41 0.41
C PRO A 193 5.03 -11.77 0.42
N VAL A 194 3.78 -11.83 0.87
CA VAL A 194 3.00 -13.09 0.90
C VAL A 194 2.57 -13.50 -0.51
N LEU A 195 2.05 -12.58 -1.32
CA LEU A 195 1.68 -12.87 -2.70
C LEU A 195 2.90 -13.32 -3.53
N THR A 196 4.05 -12.69 -3.31
CA THR A 196 5.32 -13.06 -3.97
C THR A 196 5.81 -14.43 -3.51
N GLU A 197 5.68 -14.72 -2.22
CA GLU A 197 6.02 -16.03 -1.65
C GLU A 197 5.21 -17.14 -2.32
N VAL A 198 3.91 -16.95 -2.44
CA VAL A 198 2.99 -17.90 -3.08
C VAL A 198 3.26 -18.01 -4.59
N LEU A 199 3.51 -16.90 -5.30
CA LEU A 199 3.93 -16.90 -6.71
C LEU A 199 5.18 -17.78 -6.95
N VAL A 200 6.15 -17.72 -6.02
CA VAL A 200 7.43 -18.42 -6.13
C VAL A 200 7.31 -19.89 -5.70
N ASN A 201 6.54 -20.21 -4.66
CA ASN A 201 6.57 -21.51 -3.99
C ASN A 201 5.36 -22.42 -4.26
N ALA A 202 4.22 -21.87 -4.69
CA ALA A 202 3.02 -22.68 -4.94
C ALA A 202 3.26 -23.68 -6.09
N LYS A 203 2.59 -24.83 -6.03
CA LYS A 203 2.68 -25.87 -7.08
C LYS A 203 1.67 -25.64 -8.19
N GLU A 204 0.53 -25.06 -7.84
CA GLU A 204 -0.61 -24.85 -8.71
C GLU A 204 -0.45 -23.56 -9.51
N ASP A 205 -0.42 -23.67 -10.84
CA ASP A 205 -0.21 -22.50 -11.70
C ASP A 205 -1.36 -21.50 -11.67
N ASP A 206 -2.59 -21.93 -11.41
CA ASP A 206 -3.75 -21.03 -11.27
C ASP A 206 -3.56 -20.06 -10.09
N VAL A 207 -3.03 -20.56 -8.98
CA VAL A 207 -2.78 -19.79 -7.75
C VAL A 207 -1.68 -18.77 -8.00
N ARG A 208 -0.60 -19.21 -8.65
CA ARG A 208 0.53 -18.37 -9.02
C ARG A 208 0.09 -17.28 -10.00
N LEU A 209 -0.77 -17.61 -10.96
CA LEU A 209 -1.35 -16.67 -11.91
C LEU A 209 -2.18 -15.58 -11.20
N GLU A 210 -3.00 -15.96 -10.22
CA GLU A 210 -3.79 -14.99 -9.45
C GLU A 210 -2.89 -14.12 -8.56
N CYS A 211 -1.85 -14.67 -7.95
CA CYS A 211 -0.85 -13.88 -7.21
C CYS A 211 -0.11 -12.91 -8.14
N LEU A 212 0.22 -13.32 -9.36
CA LEU A 212 0.87 -12.48 -10.35
C LEU A 212 -0.01 -11.27 -10.75
N LYS A 213 -1.31 -11.49 -10.95
CA LYS A 213 -2.28 -10.41 -11.20
C LYS A 213 -2.43 -9.49 -9.99
N ALA A 214 -2.50 -10.05 -8.79
CA ALA A 214 -2.58 -9.25 -7.56
C ALA A 214 -1.32 -8.39 -7.37
N ILE A 215 -0.12 -8.92 -7.65
CA ILE A 215 1.14 -8.16 -7.61
C ILE A 215 1.13 -7.02 -8.63
N GLU A 216 0.62 -7.26 -9.84
CA GLU A 216 0.44 -6.22 -10.85
C GLU A 216 -0.49 -5.11 -10.36
N GLU A 217 -1.64 -5.46 -9.79
CA GLU A 217 -2.61 -4.49 -9.24
C GLU A 217 -2.01 -3.66 -8.11
N LEU A 218 -1.12 -4.25 -7.30
CA LEU A 218 -0.39 -3.52 -6.26
C LEU A 218 0.67 -2.57 -6.83
N GLY A 219 1.20 -2.80 -8.04
CA GLY A 219 2.17 -1.91 -8.69
C GLY A 219 3.42 -1.63 -7.86
N SER A 220 3.84 -2.62 -7.08
CA SER A 220 4.83 -2.43 -6.02
C SER A 220 6.19 -3.03 -6.37
N PRO A 221 7.30 -2.31 -6.17
CA PRO A 221 8.60 -2.71 -6.72
C PRO A 221 9.20 -3.97 -6.06
N PHE A 222 8.61 -4.51 -4.99
CA PHE A 222 9.13 -5.73 -4.35
C PHE A 222 8.96 -6.97 -5.27
N GLY A 223 7.85 -7.07 -5.98
CA GLY A 223 7.50 -8.18 -6.87
C GLY A 223 8.26 -8.19 -8.21
N ALA A 224 8.79 -7.04 -8.64
CA ALA A 224 9.44 -6.85 -9.94
C ALA A 224 10.42 -7.97 -10.38
N PRO A 225 11.44 -8.34 -9.58
CA PRO A 225 12.34 -9.45 -9.92
C PRO A 225 11.62 -10.78 -10.15
N PHE A 226 10.57 -11.06 -9.38
CA PHE A 226 9.85 -12.33 -9.42
C PHE A 226 8.85 -12.41 -10.56
N VAL A 227 8.27 -11.28 -10.97
CA VAL A 227 7.50 -11.18 -12.21
C VAL A 227 8.37 -11.51 -13.42
N VAL A 228 9.60 -10.99 -13.47
CA VAL A 228 10.54 -11.31 -14.55
C VAL A 228 11.01 -12.77 -14.46
N ASP A 229 11.28 -13.28 -13.25
CA ASP A 229 11.62 -14.69 -13.04
C ASP A 229 10.49 -15.64 -13.47
N ALA A 230 9.23 -15.21 -13.38
CA ALA A 230 8.06 -15.98 -13.82
C ALA A 230 8.06 -16.31 -15.32
N LEU A 231 8.78 -15.55 -16.16
CA LEU A 231 8.96 -15.86 -17.59
C LEU A 231 9.61 -17.23 -17.84
N ARG A 232 10.32 -17.78 -16.84
CA ARG A 232 10.92 -19.12 -16.88
C ARG A 232 9.88 -20.22 -16.90
N HIS A 233 8.71 -19.98 -16.31
CA HIS A 233 7.64 -20.97 -16.22
C HIS A 233 6.70 -20.84 -17.41
N GLU A 234 6.57 -21.91 -18.19
CA GLU A 234 5.79 -21.91 -19.43
C GLU A 234 4.34 -21.47 -19.21
N SER A 235 3.70 -21.99 -18.17
CA SER A 235 2.32 -21.66 -17.77
C SER A 235 2.11 -20.20 -17.37
N LEU A 236 3.12 -19.56 -16.77
CA LEU A 236 3.05 -18.17 -16.33
C LEU A 236 3.57 -17.17 -17.36
N ARG A 237 4.32 -17.63 -18.36
CA ARG A 237 5.08 -16.77 -19.28
C ARG A 237 4.21 -15.71 -19.94
N GLN A 238 3.02 -16.08 -20.42
CA GLN A 238 2.13 -15.14 -21.10
C GLN A 238 1.55 -14.08 -20.15
N ALA A 239 1.20 -14.48 -18.92
CA ALA A 239 0.74 -13.55 -17.91
C ALA A 239 1.86 -12.61 -17.45
N ALA A 240 3.06 -13.15 -17.21
CA ALA A 240 4.24 -12.35 -16.86
C ALA A 240 4.58 -11.33 -17.96
N ARG A 241 4.48 -11.69 -19.24
CA ARG A 241 4.61 -10.75 -20.36
C ARG A 241 3.59 -9.63 -20.31
N ALA A 242 2.34 -9.94 -19.99
CA ALA A 242 1.28 -8.93 -19.88
C ALA A 242 1.54 -7.96 -18.73
N VAL A 243 1.95 -8.48 -17.56
CA VAL A 243 2.34 -7.67 -16.40
C VAL A 243 3.53 -6.77 -16.75
N ILE A 244 4.62 -7.34 -17.30
CA ILE A 244 5.80 -6.56 -17.69
C ILE A 244 5.42 -5.52 -18.76
N ALA A 245 4.48 -5.80 -19.66
CA ALA A 245 4.06 -4.82 -20.66
C ALA A 245 3.29 -3.62 -20.08
N ARG A 246 2.59 -3.79 -18.95
CA ARG A 246 1.77 -2.75 -18.31
C ARG A 246 2.44 -2.06 -17.12
N TRP A 247 3.53 -2.63 -16.61
CA TRP A 247 4.23 -2.07 -15.45
C TRP A 247 5.23 -1.00 -15.88
N ASP A 248 4.95 0.26 -15.53
CA ASP A 248 5.72 1.46 -15.86
C ASP A 248 6.67 1.90 -14.72
N ASP A 249 7.57 1.01 -14.26
CA ASP A 249 8.60 1.36 -13.25
C ASP A 249 10.00 0.92 -13.71
N PRO A 250 10.97 1.84 -13.81
CA PRO A 250 12.35 1.52 -14.21
C PRO A 250 13.06 0.46 -13.36
N VAL A 251 12.55 0.13 -12.16
CA VAL A 251 13.06 -0.96 -11.32
C VAL A 251 13.12 -2.31 -12.09
N LEU A 252 12.25 -2.50 -13.08
CA LEU A 252 12.24 -3.68 -13.94
C LEU A 252 13.49 -3.80 -14.82
N LEU A 253 14.15 -2.69 -15.16
CA LEU A 253 15.27 -2.65 -16.10
C LEU A 253 16.40 -3.61 -15.71
N LEU A 254 16.82 -3.59 -14.45
CA LEU A 254 17.88 -4.49 -13.97
C LEU A 254 17.55 -5.98 -14.17
N HIS A 255 16.27 -6.34 -14.13
CA HIS A 255 15.83 -7.72 -14.21
C HIS A 255 15.58 -8.16 -15.65
N ILE A 256 15.12 -7.27 -16.53
CA ILE A 256 14.88 -7.59 -17.95
C ILE A 256 16.14 -7.52 -18.82
N LEU A 257 17.12 -6.67 -18.48
CA LEU A 257 18.34 -6.46 -19.27
C LEU A 257 19.10 -7.77 -19.56
N PRO A 258 19.31 -8.68 -18.57
CA PRO A 258 19.97 -9.96 -18.83
C PRO A 258 19.25 -10.85 -19.86
N LEU A 259 17.97 -10.62 -20.15
CA LEU A 259 17.20 -11.41 -21.12
C LEU A 259 17.61 -11.16 -22.58
N PHE A 260 18.37 -10.09 -22.88
CA PHE A 260 18.98 -9.92 -24.21
C PHE A 260 19.88 -11.10 -24.61
N ASP A 261 20.48 -11.77 -23.63
CA ASP A 261 21.31 -12.96 -23.85
C ASP A 261 20.54 -14.28 -23.62
N ASP A 262 19.23 -14.23 -23.36
CA ASP A 262 18.40 -15.39 -23.01
C ASP A 262 17.27 -15.62 -24.01
N ALA A 263 17.64 -16.01 -25.23
CA ALA A 263 16.71 -16.26 -26.33
C ALA A 263 15.71 -17.39 -26.04
N ALA A 264 16.01 -18.29 -25.09
CA ALA A 264 15.08 -19.34 -24.66
C ALA A 264 13.88 -18.77 -23.89
N ARG A 265 14.08 -17.65 -23.18
CA ARG A 265 13.01 -16.98 -22.43
C ARG A 265 12.29 -15.95 -23.27
N GLU A 266 13.04 -15.12 -23.97
CA GLU A 266 12.44 -14.00 -24.69
C GLU A 266 13.23 -13.57 -25.93
N SER A 267 12.48 -13.10 -26.93
CA SER A 267 13.06 -12.46 -28.11
C SER A 267 13.70 -11.11 -27.74
N ARG A 268 14.87 -10.80 -28.29
CA ARG A 268 15.55 -9.52 -28.04
C ARG A 268 14.70 -8.32 -28.44
N GLU A 269 13.90 -8.45 -29.49
CA GLU A 269 12.95 -7.41 -29.92
C GLU A 269 11.93 -7.08 -28.83
N ARG A 270 11.36 -8.10 -28.16
CA ARG A 270 10.43 -7.87 -27.05
C ARG A 270 11.13 -7.27 -25.84
N VAL A 271 12.32 -7.74 -25.50
CA VAL A 271 13.12 -7.16 -24.41
C VAL A 271 13.42 -5.68 -24.69
N ALA A 272 13.80 -5.35 -25.92
CA ALA A 272 14.00 -3.97 -26.37
C ALA A 272 12.72 -3.13 -26.29
N SER A 273 11.57 -3.70 -26.66
CA SER A 273 10.26 -3.02 -26.59
C SER A 273 9.88 -2.67 -25.14
N TRP A 274 10.05 -3.62 -24.21
CA TRP A 274 9.84 -3.35 -22.78
C TRP A 274 10.80 -2.30 -22.26
N LEU A 275 12.08 -2.40 -22.62
CA LEU A 275 13.10 -1.45 -22.20
C LEU A 275 12.77 -0.03 -22.67
N VAL A 276 12.43 0.14 -23.95
CA VAL A 276 12.13 1.44 -24.55
C VAL A 276 10.95 2.15 -23.87
N ARG A 277 9.97 1.40 -23.37
CA ARG A 277 8.87 1.94 -22.56
C ARG A 277 9.35 2.38 -21.17
N LEU A 278 10.21 1.58 -20.54
CA LEU A 278 10.66 1.76 -19.17
C LEU A 278 11.74 2.82 -18.98
N VAL A 279 12.59 3.05 -19.98
CA VAL A 279 13.69 4.01 -19.87
C VAL A 279 13.18 5.44 -19.68
N ASP A 280 13.92 6.20 -18.90
CA ASP A 280 13.71 7.63 -18.67
C ASP A 280 15.06 8.35 -18.92
N PRO A 281 15.16 9.67 -18.70
CA PRO A 281 16.41 10.41 -18.94
C PRO A 281 17.63 9.85 -18.20
N ALA A 282 17.48 9.24 -17.02
CA ALA A 282 18.60 8.62 -16.29
C ALA A 282 19.23 7.45 -17.04
N HIS A 283 18.49 6.88 -18.00
CA HIS A 283 18.86 5.68 -18.73
C HIS A 283 19.34 5.95 -20.16
N ALA A 284 19.49 7.22 -20.56
CA ALA A 284 19.90 7.60 -21.91
C ALA A 284 21.25 6.98 -22.31
N TYR A 285 22.21 6.92 -21.38
CA TYR A 285 23.49 6.25 -21.56
C TYR A 285 23.32 4.76 -21.87
N LEU A 286 22.51 4.05 -21.08
CA LEU A 286 22.22 2.63 -21.27
C LEU A 286 21.63 2.37 -22.65
N LEU A 287 20.61 3.15 -23.04
CA LEU A 287 19.93 2.99 -24.32
C LEU A 287 20.89 3.18 -25.50
N THR A 288 21.77 4.18 -25.42
CA THR A 288 22.82 4.45 -26.41
C THR A 288 23.76 3.27 -26.55
N LYS A 289 24.25 2.72 -25.43
CA LYS A 289 25.17 1.59 -25.44
C LYS A 289 24.53 0.30 -25.94
N LEU A 290 23.26 0.06 -25.65
CA LEU A 290 22.53 -1.08 -26.20
C LEU A 290 22.34 -0.97 -27.70
N LEU A 291 22.09 0.25 -28.20
CA LEU A 291 22.02 0.48 -29.64
C LEU A 291 23.36 0.20 -30.32
N GLU A 292 24.49 0.58 -29.71
CA GLU A 292 25.82 0.23 -30.20
C GLU A 292 26.06 -1.30 -30.22
N LEU A 293 25.59 -2.01 -29.20
CA LEU A 293 25.76 -3.46 -29.07
C LEU A 293 24.90 -4.29 -30.03
N HIS A 294 23.79 -3.72 -30.50
CA HIS A 294 22.77 -4.42 -31.31
C HIS A 294 22.47 -3.69 -32.63
N ASP A 295 23.38 -2.85 -33.14
CA ASP A 295 23.16 -2.06 -34.37
C ASP A 295 23.02 -2.94 -35.62
N ASP A 296 23.64 -4.12 -35.61
CA ASP A 296 23.56 -5.14 -36.65
C ASP A 296 22.20 -5.86 -36.68
N GLU A 297 21.48 -5.90 -35.56
CA GLU A 297 20.15 -6.49 -35.44
C GLU A 297 19.05 -5.49 -35.86
N LYS A 298 18.76 -5.41 -37.16
CA LYS A 298 17.86 -4.40 -37.77
C LYS A 298 16.59 -4.09 -36.98
N GLU A 299 15.82 -5.09 -36.57
CA GLU A 299 14.55 -4.87 -35.83
C GLU A 299 14.79 -4.42 -34.39
N VAL A 300 15.81 -4.95 -33.70
CA VAL A 300 16.20 -4.52 -32.35
C VAL A 300 16.69 -3.08 -32.38
N ALA A 301 17.60 -2.75 -33.29
CA ALA A 301 18.12 -1.40 -33.47
C ALA A 301 17.02 -0.39 -33.80
N LYS A 302 16.03 -0.79 -34.62
CA LYS A 302 14.85 0.05 -34.93
C LYS A 302 14.03 0.37 -33.68
N VAL A 303 13.77 -0.62 -32.82
CA VAL A 303 13.06 -0.42 -31.55
C VAL A 303 13.88 0.47 -30.62
N LEU A 304 15.16 0.21 -30.41
CA LEU A 304 16.01 1.03 -29.54
C LEU A 304 16.10 2.49 -30.01
N ARG A 305 16.18 2.73 -31.33
CA ARG A 305 16.13 4.09 -31.91
C ARG A 305 14.79 4.80 -31.65
N SER A 306 13.67 4.08 -31.63
CA SER A 306 12.38 4.70 -31.29
C SER A 306 12.33 5.15 -29.83
N GLY A 307 13.00 4.44 -28.92
CA GLY A 307 13.16 4.89 -27.54
C GLY A 307 13.99 6.15 -27.40
N VAL A 308 15.06 6.30 -28.18
CA VAL A 308 15.85 7.54 -28.19
C VAL A 308 14.99 8.70 -28.65
N ALA A 309 14.20 8.51 -29.72
CA ALA A 309 13.27 9.52 -30.20
C ALA A 309 12.19 9.86 -29.16
N ARG A 310 11.66 8.86 -28.46
CA ARG A 310 10.69 9.06 -27.37
C ARG A 310 11.28 9.87 -26.22
N LEU A 311 12.47 9.51 -25.73
CA LEU A 311 13.12 10.27 -24.65
C LEU A 311 13.35 11.72 -25.05
N HIS A 312 13.77 11.96 -26.29
CA HIS A 312 13.94 13.32 -26.80
C HIS A 312 12.60 14.09 -26.89
N HIS A 313 11.54 13.44 -27.37
CA HIS A 313 10.21 14.05 -27.50
C HIS A 313 9.57 14.35 -26.13
N ASP A 314 9.63 13.39 -25.21
CA ASP A 314 8.97 13.46 -23.91
C ASP A 314 9.77 14.34 -22.91
N PHE A 315 11.10 14.43 -23.07
CA PHE A 315 12.00 15.15 -22.16
C PHE A 315 12.96 16.11 -22.91
N PRO A 316 12.45 17.13 -23.62
CA PRO A 316 13.25 18.02 -24.46
C PRO A 316 14.31 18.84 -23.69
N VAL A 317 14.17 18.98 -22.36
CA VAL A 317 15.10 19.73 -21.49
C VAL A 317 16.44 19.00 -21.25
N VAL A 318 16.50 17.67 -21.46
CA VAL A 318 17.69 16.85 -21.15
C VAL A 318 18.59 16.62 -22.38
N SER A 319 18.24 17.20 -23.53
CA SER A 319 18.59 16.62 -24.83
C SER A 319 19.97 16.95 -25.42
N ASP A 320 20.69 17.98 -24.96
CA ASP A 320 21.77 18.50 -25.82
C ASP A 320 23.21 18.15 -25.45
N VAL A 321 23.50 17.56 -24.28
CA VAL A 321 24.90 17.27 -23.90
C VAL A 321 25.26 15.79 -23.97
N GLU A 322 24.38 14.85 -23.59
CA GLU A 322 24.75 13.41 -23.59
C GLU A 322 24.30 12.67 -24.85
N LEU A 323 23.12 13.01 -25.40
CA LEU A 323 22.59 12.41 -26.64
C LEU A 323 23.26 12.96 -27.91
N LEU A 324 23.65 14.24 -27.93
CA LEU A 324 24.38 14.86 -29.06
C LEU A 324 25.89 14.56 -29.06
N ASN A 325 26.50 14.30 -27.89
CA ASN A 325 27.90 13.87 -27.79
C ASN A 325 28.09 12.37 -28.00
N ALA A 326 27.02 11.62 -28.31
CA ALA A 326 27.13 10.21 -28.67
C ALA A 326 28.08 10.07 -29.89
N PRO A 327 29.10 9.20 -29.83
CA PRO A 327 30.17 9.15 -30.83
C PRO A 327 29.67 8.80 -32.25
N GLN A 328 28.51 8.13 -32.38
CA GLN A 328 28.00 7.65 -33.66
C GLN A 328 27.11 8.65 -34.41
N SER A 329 27.37 8.80 -35.71
CA SER A 329 26.61 9.67 -36.62
C SER A 329 25.15 9.25 -36.81
N ALA A 330 24.81 7.97 -36.60
CA ALA A 330 23.45 7.45 -36.72
C ALA A 330 22.53 7.91 -35.58
N ILE A 331 23.06 8.00 -34.36
CA ILE A 331 22.34 8.51 -33.18
C ILE A 331 22.13 10.01 -33.31
N ARG A 332 23.18 10.73 -33.73
CA ARG A 332 23.09 12.15 -34.10
C ARG A 332 22.06 12.37 -35.20
N LYS A 333 22.06 11.55 -36.26
CA LYS A 333 21.11 11.66 -37.38
C LYS A 333 19.68 11.32 -36.98
N GLY A 334 19.46 10.31 -36.14
CA GLY A 334 18.14 9.99 -35.60
C GLY A 334 17.58 11.09 -34.68
N ALA A 335 18.42 11.65 -33.83
CA ALA A 335 18.08 12.82 -33.00
C ALA A 335 17.81 14.07 -33.85
N LEU A 336 18.67 14.36 -34.83
CA LEU A 336 18.50 15.45 -35.81
C LEU A 336 17.25 15.27 -36.69
N ASP A 337 16.94 14.05 -37.12
CA ASP A 337 15.75 13.75 -37.92
C ASP A 337 14.47 13.94 -37.08
N ALA A 338 14.49 13.56 -35.79
CA ALA A 338 13.39 13.81 -34.86
C ALA A 338 13.22 15.32 -34.57
N LEU A 339 14.32 16.05 -34.32
CA LEU A 339 14.36 17.50 -34.17
C LEU A 339 13.84 18.23 -35.41
N SER A 340 14.23 17.79 -36.60
CA SER A 340 13.80 18.38 -37.88
C SER A 340 12.31 18.18 -38.16
N LYS A 341 11.70 17.12 -37.59
CA LYS A 341 10.25 16.87 -37.65
C LYS A 341 9.50 17.73 -36.65
N LEU A 342 10.02 17.88 -35.43
CA LEU A 342 9.48 18.79 -34.39
C LEU A 342 9.47 20.26 -34.86
N ASP A 343 10.52 20.72 -35.55
CA ASP A 343 10.63 22.08 -36.11
C ASP A 343 9.70 22.31 -37.33
N ARG A 344 9.23 21.24 -37.98
CA ARG A 344 8.22 21.31 -39.04
C ARG A 344 6.79 21.39 -38.50
N ASP A 345 6.52 20.77 -37.35
CA ASP A 345 5.19 20.68 -36.76
C ASP A 345 4.89 21.81 -35.74
N THR A 346 5.87 22.65 -35.40
CA THR A 346 5.62 23.85 -34.57
C THR A 346 5.13 25.04 -35.42
N PRO A 347 3.94 25.61 -35.16
CA PRO A 347 3.48 26.78 -35.89
C PRO A 347 4.35 27.99 -35.54
N LYS A 348 5.09 28.52 -36.51
CA LYS A 348 5.91 29.73 -36.40
C LYS A 348 5.08 30.97 -36.09
N LYS A 349 4.68 31.17 -34.82
CA LYS A 349 4.25 32.48 -34.34
C LYS A 349 5.48 33.32 -34.03
N LYS A 350 5.75 34.31 -34.89
CA LYS A 350 6.78 35.35 -34.70
C LYS A 350 6.53 36.11 -33.39
N GLN A 351 7.13 35.68 -32.28
CA GLN A 351 7.40 36.58 -31.16
C GLN A 351 8.74 37.29 -31.45
N ARG A 352 8.64 38.51 -31.99
CA ARG A 352 9.78 39.44 -32.07
C ARG A 352 10.11 39.89 -30.66
N GLY A 353 11.33 39.61 -30.18
CA GLY A 353 11.87 40.18 -28.94
C GLY A 353 12.57 39.20 -28.00
N ALA A 354 12.44 37.89 -28.19
CA ALA A 354 13.22 36.92 -27.44
C ALA A 354 14.55 36.68 -28.16
N THR A 355 15.65 37.21 -27.61
CA THR A 355 16.98 36.63 -27.84
C THR A 355 16.90 35.11 -27.59
N PRO A 356 17.59 34.27 -28.38
CA PRO A 356 17.71 32.84 -28.05
C PRO A 356 18.23 32.77 -26.61
N ARG A 357 17.39 32.29 -25.68
CA ARG A 357 17.81 32.12 -24.29
C ARG A 357 19.00 31.17 -24.29
N ASP A 358 20.11 31.58 -23.70
CA ASP A 358 21.22 30.68 -23.43
C ASP A 358 20.67 29.57 -22.52
N TRP A 359 20.75 28.31 -22.94
CA TRP A 359 20.10 27.18 -22.27
C TRP A 359 20.70 26.91 -20.88
N ARG A 360 21.85 27.51 -20.57
CA ARG A 360 22.41 27.58 -19.21
C ARG A 360 21.46 28.30 -18.25
N ASP A 361 20.68 29.27 -18.73
CA ASP A 361 19.66 29.96 -17.93
C ASP A 361 18.46 29.04 -17.59
N VAL A 362 18.22 27.97 -18.37
CA VAL A 362 17.21 26.93 -18.07
C VAL A 362 17.73 25.92 -17.04
N ARG A 363 19.06 25.78 -16.92
CA ARG A 363 19.71 25.02 -15.85
C ARG A 363 19.62 25.75 -14.50
N ASP A 364 19.61 27.08 -14.54
CA ASP A 364 19.54 27.96 -13.37
C ASP A 364 18.10 28.37 -13.00
N GLU A 365 17.15 28.41 -13.95
CA GLU A 365 15.70 28.28 -13.71
C GLU A 365 15.33 26.81 -13.43
N ALA A 366 15.99 26.23 -12.44
CA ALA A 366 15.82 24.86 -12.00
C ALA A 366 14.34 24.49 -11.83
N THR A 367 13.92 23.40 -12.47
CA THR A 367 12.63 22.74 -12.28
C THR A 367 12.49 22.34 -10.80
N VAL A 368 11.88 23.22 -10.00
CA VAL A 368 11.75 23.05 -8.55
C VAL A 368 10.80 21.88 -8.28
N PRO A 369 11.28 20.78 -7.69
CA PRO A 369 10.42 19.69 -7.26
C PRO A 369 9.37 20.22 -6.30
N HIS A 370 8.10 19.85 -6.51
CA HIS A 370 6.99 20.55 -5.87
C HIS A 370 5.98 19.60 -5.25
N LEU A 371 5.26 20.13 -4.26
CA LEU A 371 4.09 19.50 -3.65
C LEU A 371 2.87 19.94 -4.47
N VAL A 372 2.05 19.01 -4.93
CA VAL A 372 0.84 19.33 -5.70
C VAL A 372 -0.39 19.04 -4.86
N LEU A 373 -1.28 20.03 -4.75
CA LEU A 373 -2.64 19.82 -4.24
C LEU A 373 -3.60 19.61 -5.41
N ILE A 374 -4.40 18.55 -5.36
CA ILE A 374 -5.41 18.24 -6.39
C ILE A 374 -6.80 18.20 -5.75
N ALA A 375 -7.77 18.87 -6.37
CA ALA A 375 -9.15 18.78 -5.94
C ALA A 375 -9.74 17.43 -6.35
N VAL A 376 -10.29 16.72 -5.38
CA VAL A 376 -11.09 15.50 -5.59
C VAL A 376 -12.55 15.88 -5.42
N GLY A 377 -13.24 16.01 -6.56
CA GLY A 377 -14.53 16.70 -6.65
C GLY A 377 -14.40 18.23 -6.65
N THR A 378 -15.38 18.92 -7.24
CA THR A 378 -15.35 20.38 -7.44
C THR A 378 -15.49 21.17 -6.13
N ALA A 379 -16.16 20.60 -5.13
CA ALA A 379 -16.44 21.25 -3.85
C ALA A 379 -15.19 21.57 -3.01
N ALA A 380 -14.07 20.88 -3.22
CA ALA A 380 -12.81 21.13 -2.49
C ALA A 380 -11.96 22.27 -3.07
N ARG A 381 -12.22 22.70 -4.33
CA ARG A 381 -11.42 23.73 -5.02
C ARG A 381 -11.23 25.03 -4.23
N PRO A 382 -12.27 25.61 -3.59
CA PRO A 382 -12.11 26.88 -2.87
C PRO A 382 -11.08 26.80 -1.74
N ALA A 383 -10.98 25.65 -1.07
CA ALA A 383 -10.07 25.47 0.06
C ALA A 383 -8.59 25.35 -0.35
N LEU A 384 -8.29 24.99 -1.61
CA LEU A 384 -6.92 24.69 -2.02
C LEU A 384 -5.99 25.90 -2.02
N ARG A 385 -6.49 27.09 -2.35
CA ARG A 385 -5.66 28.30 -2.44
C ARG A 385 -5.09 28.70 -1.08
N ASP A 386 -5.96 28.75 -0.08
CA ASP A 386 -5.58 29.11 1.29
C ASP A 386 -4.68 28.02 1.88
N LEU A 387 -5.06 26.75 1.69
CA LEU A 387 -4.29 25.60 2.14
C LEU A 387 -2.88 25.54 1.53
N ALA A 388 -2.72 25.82 0.24
CA ALA A 388 -1.40 25.84 -0.41
C ALA A 388 -0.49 26.93 0.18
N THR A 389 -1.03 28.13 0.38
CA THR A 389 -0.31 29.28 0.95
C THR A 389 0.15 29.00 2.38
N ASP A 390 -0.75 28.43 3.16
CA ASP A 390 -0.51 28.02 4.54
C ASP A 390 0.55 26.92 4.64
N LEU A 391 0.47 25.88 3.80
CA LEU A 391 1.43 24.79 3.77
C LEU A 391 2.81 25.25 3.34
N ALA A 392 2.90 26.10 2.30
CA ALA A 392 4.16 26.69 1.88
C ALA A 392 4.83 27.47 3.02
N THR A 393 4.03 28.09 3.90
CA THR A 393 4.52 28.78 5.10
C THR A 393 4.95 27.81 6.20
N SER A 394 4.19 26.73 6.41
CA SER A 394 4.47 25.70 7.40
C SER A 394 5.73 24.88 7.11
N LEU A 395 6.06 24.67 5.83
CA LEU A 395 7.17 23.82 5.39
C LEU A 395 8.50 24.56 5.25
N LYS A 396 8.54 25.88 5.44
CA LYS A 396 9.78 26.68 5.40
C LYS A 396 10.77 26.23 6.48
N SER A 397 12.02 25.99 6.10
CA SER A 397 13.10 25.66 7.04
C SER A 397 13.38 26.81 8.02
N PRO A 398 13.57 26.54 9.32
CA PRO A 398 14.06 27.54 10.27
C PRO A 398 15.51 27.87 9.95
N GLY A 399 15.81 29.09 9.50
CA GLY A 399 17.20 29.55 9.29
C GLY A 399 17.55 30.18 7.94
N GLY A 400 16.60 30.42 7.04
CA GLY A 400 16.79 31.40 5.95
C GLY A 400 17.69 30.99 4.76
N ALA A 401 18.27 29.79 4.71
CA ALA A 401 18.86 29.28 3.47
C ALA A 401 17.73 28.86 2.50
N ALA A 402 17.66 29.56 1.38
CA ALA A 402 16.58 29.58 0.41
C ALA A 402 16.39 28.24 -0.32
N GLN A 403 15.31 27.54 0.01
CA GLN A 403 14.44 26.89 -0.98
C GLN A 403 13.12 26.58 -0.26
N GLY A 404 12.18 27.54 -0.33
CA GLY A 404 10.81 27.29 0.08
C GLY A 404 10.23 26.20 -0.82
N ILE A 405 9.53 25.24 -0.25
CA ILE A 405 8.87 24.19 -1.03
C ILE A 405 7.77 24.85 -1.84
N LYS A 406 7.86 24.68 -3.15
CA LYS A 406 6.81 25.11 -4.05
C LYS A 406 5.60 24.21 -3.82
N VAL A 407 4.47 24.81 -3.47
CA VAL A 407 3.19 24.13 -3.33
C VAL A 407 2.29 24.61 -4.47
N ASP A 408 2.10 23.76 -5.47
CA ASP A 408 1.28 24.04 -6.64
C ASP A 408 -0.14 23.47 -6.49
N ILE A 409 -1.09 24.07 -7.21
CA ILE A 409 -2.47 23.59 -7.27
C ILE A 409 -2.71 23.08 -8.68
N SER A 410 -3.08 21.81 -8.81
CA SER A 410 -3.41 21.25 -10.11
C SER A 410 -4.69 21.88 -10.67
N THR A 411 -4.69 22.11 -11.99
CA THR A 411 -5.88 22.53 -12.73
C THR A 411 -6.84 21.36 -12.95
N LYS A 412 -6.33 20.11 -12.88
CA LYS A 412 -7.12 18.88 -13.00
C LYS A 412 -8.00 18.69 -11.77
N VAL A 413 -9.13 17.99 -11.96
CA VAL A 413 -10.02 17.56 -10.88
C VAL A 413 -10.25 16.08 -11.02
N VAL A 414 -10.00 15.35 -9.94
CA VAL A 414 -10.35 13.94 -9.87
C VAL A 414 -11.86 13.84 -9.73
N SER A 415 -12.50 13.21 -10.71
CA SER A 415 -13.94 13.02 -10.70
C SER A 415 -14.33 11.99 -9.65
N LEU A 416 -15.38 12.31 -8.90
CA LEU A 416 -15.98 11.40 -7.94
C LEU A 416 -17.21 10.76 -8.59
N ALA A 417 -17.28 9.43 -8.59
CA ALA A 417 -18.50 8.72 -8.97
C ALA A 417 -19.70 9.21 -8.13
N PRO A 418 -20.94 9.20 -8.62
CA PRO A 418 -22.09 9.54 -7.78
C PRO A 418 -22.13 8.65 -6.54
N ALA A 419 -22.30 9.25 -5.35
CA ALA A 419 -22.39 8.48 -4.11
C ALA A 419 -23.75 7.79 -4.06
N ALA A 420 -23.76 6.46 -3.88
CA ALA A 420 -24.96 5.75 -3.49
C ALA A 420 -25.20 6.04 -1.99
N GLU A 421 -26.07 7.01 -1.69
CA GLU A 421 -26.54 7.34 -0.34
C GLU A 421 -25.48 7.98 0.60
N PRO A 422 -25.82 8.47 1.82
CA PRO A 422 -25.00 9.40 2.60
C PRO A 422 -23.90 8.66 3.39
N ARG A 423 -23.01 7.97 2.68
CA ARG A 423 -21.89 7.22 3.26
C ARG A 423 -20.54 7.77 2.81
N ALA A 424 -19.54 7.54 3.66
CA ALA A 424 -18.16 7.79 3.34
C ALA A 424 -17.76 7.04 2.05
N ARG A 425 -17.00 7.71 1.19
CA ARG A 425 -16.53 7.18 -0.09
C ARG A 425 -15.30 6.31 0.13
N ASP A 426 -15.22 5.16 -0.53
CA ASP A 426 -14.00 4.34 -0.52
C ASP A 426 -12.82 5.14 -1.09
N ALA A 427 -11.77 5.31 -0.29
CA ALA A 427 -10.57 6.06 -0.66
C ALA A 427 -9.68 5.31 -1.67
N ARG A 428 -9.74 3.97 -1.72
CA ARG A 428 -8.79 3.14 -2.50
C ARG A 428 -8.77 3.50 -4.01
N PRO A 429 -9.91 3.63 -4.72
CA PRO A 429 -9.90 3.97 -6.14
C PRO A 429 -9.42 5.41 -6.42
N ILE A 430 -9.73 6.33 -5.50
CA ILE A 430 -9.31 7.74 -5.60
C ILE A 430 -7.79 7.82 -5.48
N LEU A 431 -7.24 7.12 -4.50
CA LEU A 431 -5.82 7.05 -4.24
C LEU A 431 -5.04 6.41 -5.39
N ALA A 432 -5.52 5.30 -5.94
CA ALA A 432 -4.91 4.69 -7.12
C ALA A 432 -4.91 5.66 -8.33
N HIS A 433 -5.92 6.54 -8.45
CA HIS A 433 -5.91 7.59 -9.45
C HIS A 433 -4.90 8.69 -9.15
N LEU A 434 -4.78 9.13 -7.89
CA LEU A 434 -3.78 10.13 -7.48
C LEU A 434 -2.35 9.61 -7.67
N ASP A 435 -2.09 8.32 -7.41
CA ASP A 435 -0.80 7.70 -7.68
C ASP A 435 -0.47 7.71 -9.18
N ARG A 436 -1.45 7.45 -10.06
CA ARG A 436 -1.27 7.58 -11.52
C ARG A 436 -0.99 9.01 -11.94
N GLU A 437 -1.67 9.99 -11.35
CA GLU A 437 -1.39 11.40 -11.60
C GLU A 437 0.03 11.79 -11.14
N GLN A 438 0.51 11.23 -10.02
CA GLN A 438 1.87 11.50 -9.52
C GLN A 438 2.91 10.85 -10.43
N ALA A 439 2.65 9.62 -10.88
CA ALA A 439 3.51 8.95 -11.84
C ALA A 439 3.56 9.67 -13.20
N ALA A 440 2.51 10.40 -13.57
CA ALA A 440 2.42 11.18 -14.80
C ALA A 440 3.11 12.55 -14.74
N ASP A 441 3.44 13.05 -13.54
CA ASP A 441 4.17 14.31 -13.34
C ASP A 441 5.55 14.03 -12.74
N PRO A 442 6.62 14.00 -13.57
CA PRO A 442 7.97 13.73 -13.12
C PRO A 442 8.48 14.69 -12.03
N GLN A 443 7.90 15.88 -11.89
CA GLN A 443 8.37 16.90 -10.95
C GLN A 443 7.54 16.96 -9.66
N ALA A 444 6.40 16.25 -9.63
CA ALA A 444 5.57 16.14 -8.44
C ALA A 444 6.22 15.16 -7.45
N VAL A 445 6.96 15.71 -6.49
CA VAL A 445 7.52 14.94 -5.36
C VAL A 445 6.40 14.24 -4.61
N ARG A 446 5.28 14.96 -4.40
CA ARG A 446 4.09 14.38 -3.80
C ARG A 446 2.80 15.05 -4.26
N ILE A 447 1.78 14.24 -4.49
CA ILE A 447 0.40 14.66 -4.71
C ILE A 447 -0.42 14.44 -3.45
N ILE A 448 -1.19 15.48 -3.07
CA ILE A 448 -2.19 15.40 -2.02
C ILE A 448 -3.55 15.74 -2.62
N GLY A 449 -4.41 14.73 -2.71
CA GLY A 449 -5.81 14.89 -3.04
C GLY A 449 -6.56 15.51 -1.86
N VAL A 450 -7.39 16.52 -2.12
CA VAL A 450 -8.25 17.14 -1.11
C VAL A 450 -9.70 17.02 -1.55
N THR A 451 -10.55 16.46 -0.69
CA THR A 451 -11.98 16.27 -0.97
C THR A 451 -12.84 16.91 0.10
N ALA A 452 -14.00 17.45 -0.27
CA ALA A 452 -15.02 17.89 0.68
C ALA A 452 -15.94 16.73 1.13
N ALA A 453 -15.92 15.61 0.41
CA ALA A 453 -16.72 14.44 0.75
C ALA A 453 -16.05 13.64 1.86
N GLU A 454 -16.86 12.97 2.69
CA GLU A 454 -16.35 12.00 3.64
C GLU A 454 -15.72 10.81 2.90
N VAL A 455 -14.58 10.34 3.39
CA VAL A 455 -13.86 9.19 2.83
C VAL A 455 -13.61 8.17 3.92
N SER A 456 -13.63 6.89 3.54
CA SER A 456 -13.29 5.77 4.39
C SER A 456 -12.16 4.97 3.76
N MET A 457 -11.19 4.56 4.57
CA MET A 457 -10.20 3.55 4.22
C MET A 457 -10.20 2.49 5.31
N PRO A 458 -10.12 1.20 4.96
CA PRO A 458 -10.12 0.17 5.98
C PRO A 458 -8.90 0.29 6.90
N GLY A 459 -9.11 0.16 8.21
CA GLY A 459 -8.06 0.33 9.22
C GLY A 459 -7.70 1.78 9.56
N LEU A 460 -8.34 2.78 8.93
CA LEU A 460 -8.17 4.19 9.27
C LEU A 460 -9.53 4.80 9.67
N ASP A 461 -9.65 5.16 10.94
CA ASP A 461 -10.86 5.80 11.49
C ASP A 461 -11.01 7.28 11.08
N HIS A 462 -10.16 7.80 10.17
CA HIS A 462 -10.00 9.24 9.93
C HIS A 462 -10.08 9.64 8.46
N ALA A 463 -10.29 10.94 8.29
CA ALA A 463 -10.33 11.72 7.05
C ALA A 463 -9.00 11.74 6.26
N MET A 464 -8.17 10.70 6.35
CA MET A 464 -6.93 10.58 5.63
C MET A 464 -6.70 9.14 5.19
N ALA A 465 -6.15 8.98 4.00
CA ALA A 465 -5.80 7.69 3.44
C ALA A 465 -4.43 7.82 2.73
N PRO A 466 -3.31 7.33 3.30
CA PRO A 466 -2.04 7.21 2.60
C PRO A 466 -2.02 5.92 1.76
N THR A 467 -1.40 5.92 0.59
CA THR A 467 -1.25 4.70 -0.25
C THR A 467 -0.07 3.86 0.18
N ARG A 468 1.08 4.50 0.37
CA ARG A 468 2.35 3.91 0.77
C ARG A 468 3.36 5.01 1.12
N PRO A 469 4.45 4.70 1.83
CA PRO A 469 5.66 5.52 1.77
C PRO A 469 6.06 5.68 0.29
N GLY A 470 6.17 6.92 -0.20
CA GLY A 470 6.42 7.20 -1.62
C GLY A 470 5.18 7.61 -2.44
N GLY A 471 3.98 7.26 -1.98
CA GLY A 471 2.75 7.41 -2.76
C GLY A 471 1.91 8.64 -2.38
N ALA A 472 0.91 8.93 -3.20
CA ALA A 472 0.00 10.04 -2.97
C ALA A 472 -0.79 9.90 -1.66
N ALA A 473 -1.29 11.03 -1.15
CA ALA A 473 -2.17 11.05 0.01
C ALA A 473 -3.54 11.63 -0.35
N LEU A 474 -4.60 11.17 0.32
CA LEU A 474 -5.92 11.76 0.25
C LEU A 474 -6.32 12.33 1.61
N VAL A 475 -6.78 13.57 1.64
CA VAL A 475 -7.29 14.27 2.81
C VAL A 475 -8.73 14.69 2.57
N SER A 476 -9.61 14.38 3.52
CA SER A 476 -10.99 14.83 3.53
C SER A 476 -11.17 16.01 4.47
N LEU A 477 -11.89 17.02 4.00
CA LEU A 477 -12.30 18.20 4.76
C LEU A 477 -13.59 17.94 5.55
N ALA A 478 -14.26 16.81 5.30
CA ALA A 478 -15.46 16.43 6.03
C ALA A 478 -15.12 16.24 7.52
N ARG A 479 -16.03 16.66 8.39
CA ARG A 479 -15.91 16.52 9.86
C ARG A 479 -14.72 17.26 10.49
N LEU A 480 -14.06 18.17 9.77
CA LEU A 480 -13.00 19.01 10.34
C LEU A 480 -13.53 20.22 11.13
N GLY A 481 -14.83 20.43 11.19
CA GLY A 481 -15.47 21.47 12.01
C GLY A 481 -16.57 22.23 11.28
N ASP A 482 -17.34 22.98 12.04
CA ASP A 482 -18.55 23.67 11.56
C ASP A 482 -18.22 25.04 10.96
N THR A 483 -17.15 25.69 11.43
CA THR A 483 -16.68 26.99 10.94
C THR A 483 -15.60 26.84 9.85
N ALA A 484 -15.50 27.84 8.97
CA ALA A 484 -14.47 27.86 7.92
C ALA A 484 -13.04 27.89 8.49
N ASP A 485 -12.83 28.66 9.57
CA ASP A 485 -11.52 28.79 10.22
C ASP A 485 -11.06 27.49 10.86
N GLN A 486 -11.96 26.78 11.58
CA GLN A 486 -11.64 25.46 12.14
C GLN A 486 -11.29 24.47 11.03
N ARG A 487 -12.08 24.42 9.94
CA ARG A 487 -11.82 23.54 8.80
C ARG A 487 -10.45 23.82 8.18
N SER A 488 -10.12 25.08 7.88
CA SER A 488 -8.83 25.44 7.27
C SER A 488 -7.66 25.09 8.20
N SER A 489 -7.77 25.48 9.48
CA SER A 489 -6.76 25.26 10.51
C SER A 489 -6.46 23.76 10.73
N ARG A 490 -7.50 22.93 10.84
CA ARG A 490 -7.36 21.47 10.99
C ARG A 490 -6.91 20.80 9.70
N ALA A 491 -7.40 21.25 8.53
CA ALA A 491 -6.99 20.72 7.24
C ALA A 491 -5.48 20.83 7.01
N ARG A 492 -4.89 22.00 7.31
CA ARG A 492 -3.43 22.20 7.24
C ARG A 492 -2.66 21.16 8.04
N ARG A 493 -3.07 20.91 9.29
CA ARG A 493 -2.39 19.97 10.19
C ARG A 493 -2.59 18.53 9.75
N LEU A 494 -3.78 18.20 9.27
CA LEU A 494 -4.08 16.89 8.71
C LEU A 494 -3.24 16.63 7.44
N VAL A 495 -3.05 17.64 6.60
CA VAL A 495 -2.15 17.54 5.43
C VAL A 495 -0.70 17.35 5.84
N LEU A 496 -0.20 18.06 6.86
CA LEU A 496 1.15 17.83 7.38
C LEU A 496 1.30 16.40 7.95
N HIS A 497 0.29 15.92 8.68
CA HIS A 497 0.27 14.54 9.15
C HIS A 497 0.32 13.54 7.98
N ALA A 498 -0.53 13.75 6.95
CA ALA A 498 -0.57 12.94 5.74
C ALA A 498 0.75 12.93 4.97
N LEU A 499 1.36 14.10 4.83
CA LEU A 499 2.65 14.25 4.19
C LEU A 499 3.73 13.47 4.95
N ALA A 500 3.80 13.59 6.28
CA ALA A 500 4.73 12.83 7.11
C ALA A 500 4.55 11.30 6.95
N ARG A 501 3.31 10.80 6.92
CA ARG A 501 3.02 9.38 6.68
C ARG A 501 3.43 8.94 5.27
N SER A 502 3.11 9.74 4.24
CA SER A 502 3.50 9.46 2.85
C SER A 502 5.01 9.51 2.61
N LEU A 503 5.76 10.21 3.48
CA LEU A 503 7.23 10.26 3.45
C LEU A 503 7.87 9.20 4.37
N GLY A 504 7.07 8.31 4.98
CA GLY A 504 7.58 7.21 5.79
C GLY A 504 8.13 7.63 7.16
N PHE A 505 7.63 8.72 7.74
CA PHE A 505 8.11 9.16 9.06
C PHE A 505 7.63 8.19 10.14
N ALA A 506 8.56 7.77 10.99
CA ALA A 506 8.22 7.16 12.27
C ALA A 506 7.28 8.10 13.05
N PRO A 507 6.28 7.58 13.79
CA PRO A 507 5.41 8.40 14.62
C PRO A 507 6.23 9.22 15.62
N CYS A 508 6.06 10.53 15.61
CA CYS A 508 6.80 11.41 16.51
C CYS A 508 6.23 11.31 17.94
N GLY A 509 7.12 11.26 18.94
CA GLY A 509 6.73 11.27 20.35
C GLY A 509 6.31 12.64 20.89
N ASP A 510 6.55 13.73 20.15
CA ASP A 510 6.10 15.06 20.53
C ASP A 510 4.59 15.20 20.25
N PRO A 511 3.74 15.38 21.28
CA PRO A 511 2.29 15.45 21.12
C PRO A 511 1.85 16.68 20.32
N THR A 512 2.68 17.73 20.23
CA THR A 512 2.37 18.92 19.45
C THR A 512 2.78 18.76 17.98
N CYS A 513 3.65 17.81 17.64
CA CYS A 513 4.12 17.66 16.27
C CYS A 513 3.03 17.03 15.37
N PRO A 514 2.75 17.57 14.16
CA PRO A 514 1.81 16.97 13.20
C PRO A 514 2.18 15.55 12.76
N SER A 515 3.45 15.15 12.85
CA SER A 515 3.88 13.79 12.51
C SER A 515 3.66 12.78 13.65
N GLY A 516 3.11 13.17 14.80
CA GLY A 516 2.70 12.24 15.85
C GLY A 516 1.53 11.33 15.40
N PRO A 517 1.20 10.26 16.15
CA PRO A 517 -0.02 9.48 15.92
C PRO A 517 -1.28 10.36 16.00
N LEU A 518 -2.29 10.09 15.17
CA LEU A 518 -3.56 10.82 15.16
C LEU A 518 -4.72 9.81 15.26
N TYR A 519 -5.52 9.91 16.33
CA TYR A 519 -6.63 8.98 16.61
C TYR A 519 -8.01 9.64 16.60
N ALA A 520 -8.09 10.97 16.45
CA ALA A 520 -9.35 11.67 16.23
C ALA A 520 -9.11 13.05 15.60
N ALA A 521 -10.07 13.54 14.81
CA ALA A 521 -9.98 14.87 14.19
C ALA A 521 -9.85 16.01 15.23
N GLY A 522 -10.42 15.85 16.43
CA GLY A 522 -10.30 16.83 17.52
C GLY A 522 -8.87 16.99 18.05
N GLU A 523 -8.02 15.97 17.93
CA GLU A 523 -6.61 16.04 18.35
C GLU A 523 -5.78 16.98 17.47
N LEU A 524 -6.29 17.36 16.29
CA LEU A 524 -5.60 18.29 15.40
C LEU A 524 -5.44 19.67 16.05
N ASP A 525 -6.36 20.10 16.91
CA ASP A 525 -6.25 21.42 17.55
C ASP A 525 -5.05 21.52 18.50
N ALA A 526 -4.66 20.39 19.11
CA ALA A 526 -3.49 20.30 19.98
C ALA A 526 -2.17 20.25 19.19
N ARG A 527 -2.20 20.06 17.86
CA ARG A 527 -0.98 20.03 17.04
C ARG A 527 -0.57 21.45 16.65
N SER A 528 0.74 21.63 16.54
CA SER A 528 1.41 22.76 15.91
C SER A 528 1.05 22.85 14.42
N SER A 529 1.16 24.04 13.83
CA SER A 529 1.07 24.23 12.37
C SER A 529 2.37 23.91 11.64
N ARG A 530 3.39 23.41 12.33
CA ARG A 530 4.72 23.07 11.81
C ARG A 530 5.24 21.80 12.46
N TYR A 531 6.14 21.10 11.78
CA TYR A 531 6.90 20.01 12.40
C TYR A 531 7.79 20.52 13.54
N CYS A 532 8.02 19.68 14.54
CA CYS A 532 9.08 19.91 15.51
C CYS A 532 10.46 19.93 14.80
N ALA A 533 11.49 20.48 15.43
CA ALA A 533 12.81 20.65 14.81
C ALA A 533 13.38 19.34 14.24
N ALA A 534 13.22 18.22 14.96
CA ALA A 534 13.67 16.90 14.51
C ALA A 534 12.91 16.42 13.26
N CYS A 535 11.58 16.55 13.25
CA CYS A 535 10.76 16.16 12.11
C CYS A 535 10.95 17.08 10.90
N GLN A 536 11.23 18.37 11.12
CA GLN A 536 11.57 19.31 10.05
C GLN A 536 12.93 18.97 9.41
N ALA A 537 13.92 18.56 10.20
CA ALA A 537 15.21 18.10 9.68
C ALA A 537 15.05 16.79 8.89
N ALA A 538 14.28 15.83 9.42
CA ALA A 538 13.96 14.59 8.71
C ALA A 538 13.22 14.86 7.39
N PHE A 539 12.23 15.76 7.43
CA PHE A 539 11.51 16.23 6.26
C PHE A 539 12.45 16.79 5.19
N THR A 540 13.35 17.70 5.56
CA THR A 540 14.29 18.31 4.62
C THR A 540 15.20 17.27 3.96
N ALA A 541 15.68 16.30 4.73
CA ALA A 541 16.53 15.23 4.23
C ALA A 541 15.79 14.29 3.27
N ILE A 542 14.57 13.85 3.63
CA ILE A 542 13.77 12.96 2.79
C ILE A 542 13.30 13.69 1.53
N TRP A 543 12.84 14.94 1.67
CA TRP A 543 12.42 15.77 0.53
C TRP A 543 13.54 15.93 -0.49
N ALA A 544 14.78 16.15 -0.04
CA ALA A 544 15.94 16.23 -0.92
C ALA A 544 16.28 14.91 -1.64
N ALA A 545 15.89 13.77 -1.09
CA ALA A 545 16.06 12.47 -1.73
C ALA A 545 14.93 12.15 -2.71
N GLU A 546 13.68 12.42 -2.33
CA GLU A 546 12.52 12.28 -3.20
C GLU A 546 12.57 13.26 -4.38
N SER A 547 13.12 14.46 -4.17
CA SER A 547 13.42 15.44 -5.21
C SER A 547 14.40 14.90 -6.26
N ASP A 548 15.46 14.22 -5.82
CA ASP A 548 16.39 13.56 -6.74
C ASP A 548 15.69 12.43 -7.50
N ASN A 549 14.85 11.62 -6.83
CA ASN A 549 14.07 10.55 -7.49
C ASN A 549 13.16 11.12 -8.58
N ALA A 550 12.44 12.20 -8.29
CA ALA A 550 11.57 12.91 -9.23
C ALA A 550 12.38 13.47 -10.42
N ALA A 551 13.57 14.02 -10.14
CA ALA A 551 14.50 14.51 -11.17
C ALA A 551 15.29 13.39 -11.89
N PHE A 552 14.91 12.12 -11.74
CA PHE A 552 15.60 10.96 -12.33
C PHE A 552 17.05 10.75 -11.83
N HIS A 553 17.48 11.41 -10.76
CA HIS A 553 18.79 11.24 -10.12
C HIS A 553 18.79 10.08 -9.13
N TYR A 554 18.38 8.89 -9.58
CA TYR A 554 18.10 7.74 -8.73
C TYR A 554 19.26 7.27 -7.86
N ALA A 555 20.50 7.32 -8.38
CA ALA A 555 21.67 6.93 -7.60
C ALA A 555 21.94 7.89 -6.42
N ALA A 556 21.77 9.19 -6.63
CA ALA A 556 21.92 10.21 -5.59
C ALA A 556 20.78 10.12 -4.56
N ALA A 557 19.54 9.93 -5.03
CA ALA A 557 18.39 9.66 -4.17
C ALA A 557 18.61 8.43 -3.29
N GLY A 558 19.04 7.32 -3.89
CA GLY A 558 19.35 6.07 -3.21
C GLY A 558 20.42 6.21 -2.13
N ALA A 559 21.50 6.95 -2.40
CA ALA A 559 22.54 7.24 -1.42
C ALA A 559 22.02 8.08 -0.24
N LYS A 560 21.19 9.10 -0.51
CA LYS A 560 20.54 9.92 0.54
C LYS A 560 19.61 9.07 1.40
N LEU A 561 18.76 8.25 0.77
CA LEU A 561 17.82 7.35 1.46
C LEU A 561 18.56 6.32 2.30
N ALA A 562 19.64 5.71 1.79
CA ALA A 562 20.48 4.78 2.54
C ALA A 562 21.09 5.43 3.80
N ALA A 563 21.58 6.67 3.68
CA ALA A 563 22.11 7.41 4.82
C ALA A 563 21.03 7.79 5.86
N ILE A 564 19.79 8.03 5.42
CA ILE A 564 18.66 8.25 6.32
C ILE A 564 18.28 6.94 7.01
N ALA A 565 18.12 5.86 6.25
CA ALA A 565 17.75 4.53 6.74
C ALA A 565 18.78 3.97 7.72
N GLY A 566 20.09 4.16 7.47
CA GLY A 566 21.15 3.73 8.39
C GLY A 566 21.09 4.42 9.76
N ARG A 567 20.60 5.66 9.83
CA ARG A 567 20.42 6.40 11.09
C ARG A 567 19.18 5.95 11.87
N SER A 568 18.07 5.69 11.18
CA SER A 568 16.81 5.26 11.82
C SER A 568 16.69 3.74 11.98
N LYS A 569 17.54 2.96 11.29
CA LYS A 569 17.42 1.51 11.10
C LYS A 569 16.02 1.09 10.59
N SER A 570 15.37 1.95 9.81
CA SER A 570 14.04 1.68 9.27
C SER A 570 14.11 0.68 8.13
N ARG A 571 13.30 -0.38 8.24
CA ARG A 571 13.08 -1.40 7.21
C ARG A 571 12.56 -0.76 5.92
N GLU A 572 11.55 0.09 6.02
CA GLU A 572 10.94 0.80 4.88
C GLU A 572 11.95 1.74 4.23
N GLY A 573 12.81 2.39 5.03
CA GLY A 573 13.90 3.22 4.53
C GLY A 573 14.95 2.44 3.73
N PHE A 574 15.36 1.25 4.20
CA PHE A 574 16.29 0.40 3.45
C PHE A 574 15.69 -0.10 2.13
N ALA A 575 14.41 -0.49 2.12
CA ALA A 575 13.72 -0.86 0.89
C ALA A 575 13.65 0.32 -0.10
N ALA A 576 13.25 1.51 0.36
CA ALA A 576 13.19 2.71 -0.48
C ALA A 576 14.54 3.05 -1.11
N ALA A 577 15.62 2.98 -0.32
CA ALA A 577 16.98 3.16 -0.81
C ALA A 577 17.35 2.11 -1.87
N ALA A 578 17.06 0.83 -1.60
CA ALA A 578 17.32 -0.26 -2.53
C ALA A 578 16.58 -0.07 -3.87
N TYR A 579 15.30 0.29 -3.84
CA TYR A 579 14.53 0.53 -5.07
C TYR A 579 15.07 1.71 -5.88
N ALA A 580 15.45 2.81 -5.22
CA ALA A 580 16.08 3.94 -5.91
C ALA A 580 17.40 3.51 -6.57
N LEU A 581 18.24 2.74 -5.87
CA LEU A 581 19.49 2.22 -6.43
C LEU A 581 19.24 1.24 -7.59
N GLU A 582 18.20 0.43 -7.53
CA GLU A 582 17.80 -0.45 -8.63
C GLU A 582 17.37 0.35 -9.87
N ARG A 583 16.57 1.41 -9.71
CA ARG A 583 16.24 2.34 -10.79
C ARG A 583 17.48 3.05 -11.34
N GLY A 584 18.47 3.34 -10.50
CA GLY A 584 19.75 3.92 -10.93
C GLY A 584 20.73 2.93 -11.58
N LEU A 585 20.32 1.68 -11.82
CA LEU A 585 21.18 0.59 -12.30
C LEU A 585 22.44 0.40 -11.41
N GLN A 586 22.30 0.52 -10.09
CA GLN A 586 23.35 0.34 -9.08
C GLN A 586 23.13 -0.95 -8.27
N PRO A 587 23.24 -2.15 -8.87
CA PRO A 587 22.85 -3.40 -8.22
C PRO A 587 23.72 -3.74 -7.00
N LEU A 588 25.02 -3.41 -6.98
CA LEU A 588 25.87 -3.65 -5.80
C LEU A 588 25.40 -2.86 -4.57
N ALA A 589 25.11 -1.57 -4.77
CA ALA A 589 24.60 -0.72 -3.71
C ALA A 589 23.18 -1.17 -3.27
N ALA A 590 22.33 -1.56 -4.22
CA ALA A 590 21.02 -2.12 -3.91
C ALA A 590 21.11 -3.42 -3.09
N ILE A 591 22.04 -4.33 -3.43
CA ILE A 591 22.31 -5.57 -2.68
C ILE A 591 22.68 -5.25 -1.23
N GLU A 592 23.52 -4.24 -1.00
CA GLU A 592 23.87 -3.80 0.36
C GLU A 592 22.62 -3.36 1.15
N GLN A 593 21.74 -2.57 0.53
CA GLN A 593 20.51 -2.14 1.19
C GLN A 593 19.55 -3.29 1.44
N TRP A 594 19.46 -4.28 0.54
CA TRP A 594 18.68 -5.50 0.78
C TRP A 594 19.24 -6.37 1.91
N LYS A 595 20.57 -6.42 2.09
CA LYS A 595 21.19 -7.09 3.25
C LYS A 595 20.86 -6.36 4.55
N ASN A 596 20.89 -5.03 4.53
CA ASN A 596 20.47 -4.22 5.69
C ASN A 596 18.98 -4.43 6.01
N TYR A 597 18.13 -4.46 4.98
CA TYR A 597 16.71 -4.80 5.09
C TYR A 597 16.50 -6.18 5.72
N GLN A 598 17.24 -7.20 5.28
CA GLN A 598 17.19 -8.55 5.84
C GLN A 598 17.57 -8.58 7.34
N GLY A 599 18.53 -7.75 7.75
CA GLY A 599 18.96 -7.60 9.14
C GLY A 599 17.92 -7.02 10.12
N THR A 600 16.73 -6.61 9.64
CA THR A 600 15.67 -6.04 10.47
C THR A 600 14.77 -7.06 11.18
N GLY A 601 15.03 -8.37 11.01
CA GLY A 601 14.25 -9.43 11.67
C GLY A 601 12.99 -9.82 10.91
N LEU A 602 13.14 -10.16 9.63
CA LEU A 602 12.04 -10.58 8.77
C LEU A 602 11.54 -11.99 9.11
N GLU A 603 10.26 -12.24 8.85
CA GLU A 603 9.70 -13.60 8.78
C GLU A 603 10.52 -14.47 7.80
N PRO A 604 10.74 -15.77 8.10
CA PRO A 604 11.63 -16.62 7.32
C PRO A 604 11.33 -16.66 5.82
N ALA A 605 10.04 -16.69 5.46
CA ALA A 605 9.61 -16.74 4.07
C ALA A 605 9.91 -15.41 3.33
N HIS A 606 9.75 -14.27 4.01
CA HIS A 606 10.13 -12.97 3.46
C HIS A 606 11.65 -12.85 3.35
N ALA A 607 12.40 -13.29 4.36
CA ALA A 607 13.86 -13.32 4.29
C ALA A 607 14.38 -14.15 3.10
N ALA A 608 13.76 -15.29 2.82
CA ALA A 608 14.11 -16.13 1.66
C ALA A 608 13.87 -15.41 0.31
N LEU A 609 12.79 -14.64 0.19
CA LEU A 609 12.56 -13.82 -0.99
C LEU A 609 13.64 -12.75 -1.16
N VAL A 610 14.05 -12.07 -0.08
CA VAL A 610 15.12 -11.08 -0.13
C VAL A 610 16.44 -11.71 -0.59
N VAL A 611 16.77 -12.92 -0.12
CA VAL A 611 17.95 -13.67 -0.61
C VAL A 611 17.83 -13.94 -2.11
N LYS A 612 16.69 -14.45 -2.58
CA LYS A 612 16.48 -14.71 -4.01
C LYS A 612 16.55 -13.42 -4.85
N ARG A 613 16.07 -12.29 -4.33
CA ARG A 613 16.22 -10.97 -4.98
C ARG A 613 17.69 -10.57 -5.09
N ILE A 614 18.48 -10.78 -4.04
CA ILE A 614 19.93 -10.52 -4.06
C ILE A 614 20.62 -11.37 -5.14
N GLU A 615 20.27 -12.65 -5.28
CA GLU A 615 20.81 -13.53 -6.33
C GLU A 615 20.43 -13.05 -7.75
N LEU A 616 19.21 -12.55 -7.93
CA LEU A 616 18.76 -11.94 -9.19
C LEU A 616 19.56 -10.67 -9.51
N LEU A 617 19.79 -9.81 -8.52
CA LEU A 617 20.59 -8.59 -8.66
C LEU A 617 22.07 -8.91 -8.96
N ASP A 618 22.64 -9.93 -8.32
CA ASP A 618 24.01 -10.37 -8.60
C ASP A 618 24.17 -10.85 -10.06
N ARG A 619 23.16 -11.55 -10.60
CA ARG A 619 23.13 -11.91 -12.03
C ARG A 619 23.06 -10.68 -12.93
N ALA A 620 22.24 -9.69 -12.58
CA ALA A 620 22.16 -8.44 -13.32
C ALA A 620 23.50 -7.69 -13.29
N GLU A 621 24.17 -7.62 -12.14
CA GLU A 621 25.47 -6.97 -11.98
C GLU A 621 26.56 -7.63 -12.84
N LYS A 622 26.64 -8.97 -12.80
CA LYS A 622 27.56 -9.74 -13.65
C LYS A 622 27.31 -9.47 -15.13
N TRP A 623 26.04 -9.35 -15.53
CA TRP A 623 25.66 -9.03 -16.90
C TRP A 623 26.09 -7.61 -17.31
N LEU A 624 25.79 -6.60 -16.49
CA LEU A 624 26.18 -5.20 -16.72
C LEU A 624 27.70 -5.06 -16.83
N THR A 625 28.43 -5.68 -15.92
CA THR A 625 29.90 -5.69 -15.92
C THR A 625 30.45 -6.33 -17.19
N ARG A 626 29.93 -7.50 -17.57
CA ARG A 626 30.33 -8.21 -18.81
C ARG A 626 30.09 -7.37 -20.07
N LYS A 627 28.98 -6.64 -20.12
CA LYS A 627 28.60 -5.78 -21.25
C LYS A 627 29.21 -4.37 -21.17
N LYS A 628 29.95 -4.04 -20.10
CA LYS A 628 30.54 -2.71 -19.83
C LYS A 628 29.48 -1.60 -19.78
N LEU A 629 28.33 -1.91 -19.18
CA LEU A 629 27.16 -1.04 -19.07
C LEU A 629 27.00 -0.42 -17.68
N THR A 630 27.99 -0.55 -16.80
CA THR A 630 27.95 0.00 -15.45
C THR A 630 27.92 1.53 -15.52
N PRO A 631 26.88 2.21 -14.99
CA PRO A 631 26.84 3.66 -14.95
C PRO A 631 27.96 4.20 -14.05
N ALA A 632 28.39 5.44 -14.28
CA ALA A 632 29.32 6.10 -13.37
C ALA A 632 28.74 6.12 -11.94
N PRO A 633 29.56 5.91 -10.89
CA PRO A 633 29.09 6.03 -9.52
C PRO A 633 28.53 7.44 -9.29
N ALA A 634 27.50 7.56 -8.44
CA ALA A 634 26.94 8.86 -8.06
C ALA A 634 28.08 9.80 -7.61
N PRO A 635 28.05 11.09 -8.00
CA PRO A 635 29.03 12.05 -7.50
C PRO A 635 29.02 12.02 -5.97
N ALA A 636 30.21 11.91 -5.36
CA ALA A 636 30.34 11.93 -3.91
C ALA A 636 29.65 13.17 -3.35
N PRO A 637 28.97 13.08 -2.18
CA PRO A 637 28.41 14.25 -1.54
C PRO A 637 29.51 15.30 -1.37
N PRO A 638 29.20 16.61 -1.52
CA PRO A 638 30.20 17.66 -1.39
C PRO A 638 30.95 17.47 -0.06
N PRO A 639 32.29 17.58 -0.05
CA PRO A 639 33.07 17.35 1.16
C PRO A 639 32.51 18.24 2.26
N LYS A 640 32.28 17.66 3.45
CA LYS A 640 31.86 18.41 4.64
C LYS A 640 32.84 19.58 4.78
N GLY A 641 32.35 20.80 4.52
CA GLY A 641 33.13 22.01 4.74
C GLY A 641 33.68 21.93 6.16
N ARG A 642 35.01 21.88 6.29
CA ARG A 642 35.63 22.19 7.57
C ARG A 642 35.25 23.63 7.84
N GLY A 643 34.51 23.85 8.92
CA GLY A 643 34.23 25.19 9.41
C GLY A 643 35.55 25.94 9.55
N GLY A 644 35.62 27.08 8.86
CA GLY A 644 36.61 28.12 9.02
C GLY A 644 35.85 29.42 9.14
#